data_AF-A0A4R0RTJ1-F1
#
_entry.id   AF-A0A4R0RTJ1-F1
#
_cell.length_a   1.000
_cell.length_b   1.000
_cell.length_c   1.000
_cell.angle_alpha   90.00
_cell.angle_beta   90.00
_cell.angle_gamma   90.00
#
_symmetry.space_group_name_H-M   'P 1'
#
loop_
_entity.id
_entity.type
_entity.pdbx_description
1 polymer ?
#
loop_
_entity_poly.entity_id
_entity_poly.type
_entity_poly.pdbx_seq_one_letter_code
_entity_poly.pdbx_strand_id
1 'polypeptide(L)'
;MSQSGLTLMSSSRKLPETILNVFRSVARRYEAHEDETADHLTALAFAWLLETSTDPTVHADALQVVPELRWPRRTISQLPLSLLDTLLDRLIECFYLDFQRMSHLGGSSRQSRVVALSTAFLWVYWERCTLNPEEIWSWTVHSGFEFRRSHPELLELLSECAERCKQDENHQDWVIVTLMYLTLRRPVFYIGSGASREPFTDFRFQGPLTTKALCRRTLLHLTQAINVEQMPVMPGHDHLRPFFTLVDPVFNTSGSSSGVLHMRLLTFAMLLGYQLNDNVVDLNYLETRESSRIRAAEYVLAKVGETLVSCATRGNFVLGDQIFRFGLKRNNEKSESESNLRQMARLVEQLYEELLHLGFPCNPRLPTNYLRVCHGLCRISSEHCPNRLPYLTDFLRSGIHSASSDIHVAYPLQASQLSNSWRLSGDDLPWLLDLIKEYVSAIHDTGEGCLEPEKIWTGIADALLCISTIDRIILKHGYPPLGKVIRMLVRVCKIPAPHPKVLSSPDHPFIRLQCATLSLISIIVDRIPGFEATSRRIVLWDYIFNWLSYPTISQATTKIETAIMKNPLFVRDMLFMDVVAGIADLHGETWLHSTKSNVFLHQSAKIFQRWMIPKTPVYPFNRAQGLSASVLLRCPRVHYPTSEEWGTDLSCVHQAAIVAYWVEWVGVSRPYARDPGTVDWLAMIRCIESLGVQDAGAVRWYLEDMLGDAKTFAWRFSNAQDELLALKEALTRKIMDVSRIAPNDVVDELSRMTQ
;
A
#
# COMPACT_ATOMS: atom_id res chain seq x y z
N MET A 1 -27.99 30.44 19.19
CA MET A 1 -26.90 31.04 19.99
C MET A 1 -25.73 30.07 19.90
N SER A 2 -24.60 30.30 19.26
CA SER A 2 -23.87 31.51 18.87
C SER A 2 -23.20 31.30 17.50
N GLN A 3 -23.60 32.09 16.49
CA GLN A 3 -22.85 32.31 15.26
C GLN A 3 -22.00 33.57 15.47
N SER A 4 -20.71 33.39 15.79
CA SER A 4 -19.73 34.48 15.82
C SER A 4 -18.34 33.87 15.85
N GLY A 5 -17.63 33.88 14.72
CA GLY A 5 -16.25 33.37 14.68
C GLY A 5 -15.62 33.10 13.32
N LEU A 6 -16.19 33.57 12.20
CA LEU A 6 -15.59 33.43 10.86
C LEU A 6 -15.73 34.75 10.09
N THR A 7 -15.10 35.81 10.62
CA THR A 7 -15.00 37.11 9.96
C THR A 7 -13.72 37.81 10.41
N LEU A 8 -12.56 37.25 10.08
CA LEU A 8 -11.26 37.93 10.18
C LEU A 8 -10.26 37.10 9.38
N MET A 9 -10.01 37.52 8.13
CA MET A 9 -8.88 37.20 7.22
C MET A 9 -9.35 37.28 5.76
N SER A 10 -9.95 38.42 5.40
CA SER A 10 -10.00 38.93 4.03
C SER A 10 -9.68 40.42 4.07
N SER A 11 -8.46 40.77 4.49
CA SER A 11 -7.90 42.07 4.11
C SER A 11 -7.51 42.00 2.63
N SER A 12 -8.51 41.84 1.75
CA SER A 12 -8.32 42.08 0.33
C SER A 12 -7.85 43.53 0.19
N ARG A 13 -6.58 43.71 -0.18
CA ARG A 13 -6.08 45.01 -0.59
C ARG A 13 -6.87 45.41 -1.81
N LYS A 14 -7.83 46.30 -1.61
CA LYS A 14 -8.41 47.02 -2.72
C LYS A 14 -7.24 47.80 -3.35
N LEU A 15 -7.07 47.67 -4.66
CA LEU A 15 -6.53 48.77 -5.46
C LEU A 15 -7.16 50.09 -4.96
N PRO A 16 -6.61 51.28 -5.25
CA PRO A 16 -7.47 52.46 -5.29
C PRO A 16 -8.67 52.07 -6.15
N GLU A 17 -9.84 51.89 -5.53
CA GLU A 17 -11.01 51.22 -6.12
C GLU A 17 -11.34 51.90 -7.47
N THR A 18 -10.98 53.18 -7.56
CA THR A 18 -10.77 54.04 -8.72
C THR A 18 -10.09 53.40 -9.94
N ILE A 19 -8.88 52.83 -9.85
CA ILE A 19 -8.15 52.31 -11.03
C ILE A 19 -8.83 51.05 -11.59
N LEU A 20 -9.19 50.09 -10.73
CA LEU A 20 -9.99 48.93 -11.14
C LEU A 20 -11.35 49.34 -11.70
N ASN A 21 -12.00 50.35 -11.12
CA ASN A 21 -13.29 50.85 -11.60
C ASN A 21 -13.17 51.58 -12.94
N VAL A 22 -12.06 52.29 -13.19
CA VAL A 22 -11.78 52.92 -14.49
C VAL A 22 -11.60 51.85 -15.56
N PHE A 23 -10.75 50.84 -15.32
CA PHE A 23 -10.55 49.77 -16.30
C PHE A 23 -11.78 48.89 -16.50
N ARG A 24 -12.52 48.55 -15.43
CA ARG A 24 -13.80 47.84 -15.54
C ARG A 24 -14.86 48.68 -16.28
N SER A 25 -14.86 50.00 -16.10
CA SER A 25 -15.74 50.91 -16.84
C SER A 25 -15.37 50.98 -18.33
N VAL A 26 -14.08 50.94 -18.67
CA VAL A 26 -13.59 50.85 -20.05
C VAL A 26 -13.91 49.50 -20.68
N ALA A 27 -13.70 48.39 -19.98
CA ALA A 27 -14.02 47.04 -20.43
C ALA A 27 -15.53 46.86 -20.68
N ARG A 28 -16.40 47.32 -19.76
CA ARG A 28 -17.87 47.30 -19.92
C ARG A 28 -18.37 48.12 -21.10
N ARG A 29 -17.63 49.15 -21.52
CA ARG A 29 -17.97 49.94 -22.73
C ARG A 29 -17.59 49.22 -24.02
N TYR A 30 -16.63 48.30 -23.96
CA TYR A 30 -16.19 47.48 -25.09
C TYR A 30 -16.93 46.13 -25.20
N GLU A 31 -17.53 45.63 -24.12
CA GLU A 31 -18.43 44.45 -24.09
C GLU A 31 -19.67 44.56 -25.00
N ALA A 32 -19.90 45.71 -25.63
CA ALA A 32 -20.95 45.89 -26.64
C ALA A 32 -20.60 45.24 -28.02
N HIS A 33 -19.40 44.68 -28.19
CA HIS A 33 -19.00 43.90 -29.36
C HIS A 33 -18.58 42.47 -28.95
N GLU A 34 -19.12 41.49 -29.67
CA GLU A 34 -19.20 40.07 -29.27
C GLU A 34 -17.85 39.37 -28.99
N ASP A 35 -17.95 38.40 -28.07
CA ASP A 35 -17.08 37.23 -27.80
C ASP A 35 -15.69 37.39 -27.15
N GLU A 36 -15.16 38.60 -26.96
CA GLU A 36 -13.97 38.78 -26.11
C GLU A 36 -14.36 38.98 -24.64
N THR A 37 -13.96 38.04 -23.77
CA THR A 37 -14.28 38.09 -22.34
C THR A 37 -13.66 39.33 -21.68
N ALA A 38 -14.37 39.98 -20.75
CA ALA A 38 -13.92 41.15 -19.97
C ALA A 38 -12.47 41.05 -19.43
N ASP A 39 -12.05 39.82 -19.14
CA ASP A 39 -10.71 39.45 -18.72
C ASP A 39 -9.64 39.81 -19.78
N HIS A 40 -9.91 39.58 -21.07
CA HIS A 40 -9.02 39.89 -22.19
C HIS A 40 -8.73 41.39 -22.27
N LEU A 41 -9.79 42.21 -22.24
CA LEU A 41 -9.70 43.67 -22.29
C LEU A 41 -8.96 44.23 -21.06
N THR A 42 -9.17 43.63 -19.89
CA THR A 42 -8.45 44.01 -18.67
C THR A 42 -6.95 43.72 -18.81
N ALA A 43 -6.58 42.52 -19.29
CA ALA A 43 -5.18 42.17 -19.53
C ALA A 43 -4.51 43.09 -20.57
N LEU A 44 -5.20 43.42 -21.66
CA LEU A 44 -4.72 44.36 -22.67
C LEU A 44 -4.51 45.77 -22.10
N ALA A 45 -5.44 46.25 -21.27
CA ALA A 45 -5.33 47.56 -20.66
C ALA A 45 -4.14 47.64 -19.69
N PHE A 46 -3.87 46.57 -18.95
CA PHE A 46 -2.67 46.45 -18.12
C PHE A 46 -1.40 46.35 -18.96
N ALA A 47 -1.38 45.58 -20.05
CA ALA A 47 -0.25 45.54 -20.98
C ALA A 47 0.07 46.94 -21.51
N TRP A 48 -0.95 47.66 -21.98
CA TRP A 48 -0.82 49.04 -22.45
C TRP A 48 -0.28 49.97 -21.35
N LEU A 49 -0.75 49.83 -20.11
CA LEU A 49 -0.23 50.64 -18.99
C LEU A 49 1.25 50.36 -18.73
N LEU A 50 1.67 49.10 -18.77
CA LEU A 50 3.07 48.68 -18.59
C LEU A 50 3.97 49.12 -19.75
N GLU A 51 3.42 49.27 -20.95
CA GLU A 51 4.14 49.74 -22.14
C GLU A 51 4.25 51.27 -22.21
N THR A 52 3.23 52.00 -21.76
CA THR A 52 3.12 53.45 -21.99
C THR A 52 3.54 54.31 -20.81
N SER A 53 3.46 53.79 -19.59
CA SER A 53 3.92 54.53 -18.42
C SER A 53 5.46 54.62 -18.42
N THR A 54 5.97 55.75 -17.96
CA THR A 54 7.41 55.95 -17.69
C THR A 54 7.67 56.07 -16.19
N ASP A 55 6.62 56.06 -15.36
CA ASP A 55 6.74 56.11 -13.91
C ASP A 55 7.02 54.69 -13.38
N PRO A 56 8.22 54.43 -12.84
CA PRO A 56 8.58 53.11 -12.34
C PRO A 56 7.74 52.70 -11.12
N THR A 57 7.04 53.63 -10.46
CA THR A 57 6.14 53.36 -9.32
C THR A 57 4.82 52.81 -9.82
N VAL A 58 4.24 53.45 -10.84
CA VAL A 58 3.05 52.97 -11.54
C VAL A 58 3.29 51.60 -12.14
N HIS A 59 4.48 51.35 -12.70
CA HIS A 59 4.87 50.01 -13.18
C HIS A 59 4.90 48.98 -12.06
N ALA A 60 5.58 49.28 -10.95
CA ALA A 60 5.67 48.35 -9.83
C ALA A 60 4.29 48.03 -9.23
N ASP A 61 3.41 49.01 -9.12
CA ASP A 61 2.06 48.83 -8.60
C ASP A 61 1.17 48.05 -9.58
N ALA A 62 1.27 48.33 -10.88
CA ALA A 62 0.56 47.56 -11.91
C ALA A 62 1.03 46.10 -11.95
N LEU A 63 2.34 45.86 -11.83
CA LEU A 63 2.93 44.52 -11.85
C LEU A 63 2.48 43.65 -10.67
N GLN A 64 2.18 44.23 -9.51
CA GLN A 64 1.66 43.48 -8.35
C GLN A 64 0.29 42.85 -8.63
N VAL A 65 -0.49 43.40 -9.56
CA VAL A 65 -1.83 42.90 -9.95
C VAL A 65 -1.74 41.82 -11.02
N VAL A 66 -0.63 41.74 -11.75
CA VAL A 66 -0.46 40.83 -12.89
C VAL A 66 -0.84 39.38 -12.55
N PRO A 67 -0.42 38.78 -11.42
CA PRO A 67 -0.79 37.39 -11.07
C PRO A 67 -2.28 37.19 -10.77
N GLU A 68 -3.01 38.27 -10.47
CA GLU A 68 -4.45 38.25 -10.17
C GLU A 68 -5.31 38.35 -11.44
N LEU A 69 -4.72 38.71 -12.58
CA LEU A 69 -5.44 38.86 -13.85
C LEU A 69 -5.37 37.57 -14.66
N ARG A 70 -6.39 37.34 -15.48
CA ARG A 70 -6.38 36.28 -16.47
C ARG A 70 -5.79 36.79 -17.76
N TRP A 71 -4.58 36.34 -18.06
CA TRP A 71 -3.85 36.79 -19.24
C TRP A 71 -4.06 35.87 -20.47
N PRO A 72 -4.41 36.43 -21.63
CA PRO A 72 -4.38 35.70 -22.90
C PRO A 72 -2.95 35.35 -23.30
N ARG A 73 -2.75 34.16 -23.89
CA ARG A 73 -1.42 33.67 -24.30
C ARG A 73 -0.63 34.68 -25.15
N ARG A 74 -1.30 35.30 -26.12
CA ARG A 74 -0.69 36.29 -27.02
C ARG A 74 -0.20 37.52 -26.26
N THR A 75 -0.98 38.00 -25.29
CA THR A 75 -0.64 39.18 -24.49
C THR A 75 0.56 38.92 -23.59
N ILE A 76 0.63 37.76 -22.92
CA ILE A 76 1.81 37.39 -22.09
C ILE A 76 3.07 37.32 -22.96
N SER A 77 2.96 36.77 -24.18
CA SER A 77 4.07 36.68 -25.13
C SER A 77 4.58 38.04 -25.64
N GLN A 78 3.82 39.12 -25.40
CA GLN A 78 4.22 40.49 -25.75
C GLN A 78 4.84 41.26 -24.57
N LEU A 79 4.67 40.80 -23.33
CA LEU A 79 5.26 41.49 -22.16
C LEU A 79 6.79 41.61 -22.31
N PRO A 80 7.35 42.83 -22.20
CA PRO A 80 8.79 43.03 -22.37
C PRO A 80 9.57 42.44 -21.19
N LEU A 81 10.72 41.83 -21.49
CA LEU A 81 11.58 41.20 -20.47
C LEU A 81 12.23 42.22 -19.52
N SER A 82 12.34 43.49 -19.91
CA SER A 82 12.81 44.58 -19.05
C SER A 82 11.93 44.81 -17.81
N LEU A 83 10.70 44.27 -17.80
CA LEU A 83 9.86 44.24 -16.60
C LEU A 83 10.48 43.42 -15.48
N LEU A 84 11.23 42.35 -15.81
CA LEU A 84 11.96 41.57 -14.80
C LEU A 84 13.04 42.41 -14.13
N ASP A 85 13.80 43.18 -14.92
CA ASP A 85 14.84 44.08 -14.41
C ASP A 85 14.20 45.17 -13.51
N THR A 86 13.09 45.75 -13.96
CA THR A 86 12.32 46.74 -13.18
C THR A 86 11.85 46.18 -11.83
N LEU A 87 11.35 44.94 -11.80
CA LEU A 87 10.92 44.27 -10.56
C LEU A 87 12.09 44.04 -9.61
N LEU A 88 13.25 43.67 -10.15
CA LEU A 88 14.47 43.45 -9.38
C LEU A 88 15.04 44.74 -8.79
N ASP A 89 15.06 45.84 -9.55
CA ASP A 89 15.48 47.17 -9.06
C ASP A 89 14.58 47.66 -7.91
N ARG A 90 13.26 47.43 -8.03
CA ARG A 90 12.31 47.77 -6.95
C ARG A 90 12.44 46.85 -5.74
N LEU A 91 12.80 45.59 -5.96
CA LEU A 91 13.09 44.66 -4.88
C LEU A 91 14.32 45.14 -4.10
N ILE A 92 15.40 45.52 -4.79
CA ILE A 92 16.61 46.15 -4.23
C ILE A 92 16.24 47.33 -3.32
N GLU A 93 15.43 48.29 -3.79
CA GLU A 93 15.02 49.46 -2.99
C GLU A 93 14.36 49.08 -1.65
N CYS A 94 13.68 47.93 -1.57
CA CYS A 94 13.06 47.45 -0.34
C CYS A 94 14.10 47.05 0.73
N PHE A 95 15.33 46.70 0.32
CA PHE A 95 16.43 46.30 1.20
C PHE A 95 17.46 47.42 1.44
N TYR A 96 17.71 48.30 0.45
CA TYR A 96 18.75 49.34 0.53
C TYR A 96 18.51 50.42 1.61
N LEU A 97 17.26 50.59 2.05
CA LEU A 97 16.91 51.60 3.06
C LEU A 97 17.34 51.25 4.49
N ASP A 98 17.90 50.06 4.77
CA ASP A 98 18.22 49.64 6.15
C ASP A 98 19.34 48.60 6.29
N PHE A 99 20.41 48.70 5.49
CA PHE A 99 21.57 47.78 5.54
C PHE A 99 22.24 47.66 6.93
N GLN A 100 22.00 48.60 7.85
CA GLN A 100 22.56 48.57 9.21
C GLN A 100 21.64 47.90 10.25
N ARG A 101 20.37 47.57 9.93
CA ARG A 101 19.41 46.92 10.85
C ARG A 101 18.70 45.72 10.23
N MET A 102 19.42 44.95 9.41
CA MET A 102 18.89 43.84 8.59
C MET A 102 18.29 42.65 9.38
N SER A 103 18.35 42.65 10.71
CA SER A 103 17.67 41.65 11.53
C SER A 103 16.13 41.72 11.42
N HIS A 104 15.55 42.83 10.94
CA HIS A 104 14.10 42.94 10.76
C HIS A 104 13.78 43.61 9.42
N LEU A 105 13.14 42.90 8.49
CA LEU A 105 12.39 43.54 7.40
C LEU A 105 11.40 44.50 8.05
N GLY A 106 11.75 45.79 8.09
CA GLY A 106 11.07 46.77 8.93
C GLY A 106 9.59 46.92 8.55
N GLY A 107 8.68 46.76 9.53
CA GLY A 107 7.24 46.97 9.37
C GLY A 107 6.54 45.99 8.41
N SER A 108 5.28 45.65 8.73
CA SER A 108 4.45 44.75 7.90
C SER A 108 4.23 45.25 6.46
N SER A 109 4.41 46.55 6.20
CA SER A 109 4.27 47.14 4.87
C SER A 109 5.40 46.78 3.90
N ARG A 110 6.67 46.81 4.35
CA ARG A 110 7.82 46.48 3.48
C ARG A 110 7.86 44.99 3.17
N GLN A 111 7.65 44.14 4.18
CA GLN A 111 7.56 42.69 3.98
C GLN A 111 6.54 42.37 2.90
N SER A 112 5.36 42.98 2.98
CA SER A 112 4.33 42.69 2.00
C SER A 112 4.63 43.24 0.60
N ARG A 113 5.37 44.34 0.49
CA ARG A 113 5.87 44.84 -0.80
C ARG A 113 6.88 43.86 -1.41
N VAL A 114 7.82 43.34 -0.62
CA VAL A 114 8.78 42.31 -1.05
C VAL A 114 8.06 41.06 -1.56
N VAL A 115 7.03 40.61 -0.84
CA VAL A 115 6.20 39.46 -1.25
C VAL A 115 5.48 39.73 -2.57
N ALA A 116 4.87 40.90 -2.73
CA ALA A 116 4.13 41.26 -3.94
C ALA A 116 5.05 41.38 -5.16
N LEU A 117 6.23 42.02 -5.02
CA LEU A 117 7.24 42.09 -6.08
C LEU A 117 7.78 40.71 -6.45
N SER A 118 8.05 39.86 -5.45
CA SER A 118 8.49 38.48 -5.68
C SER A 118 7.43 37.63 -6.39
N THR A 119 6.15 37.83 -6.03
CA THR A 119 5.00 37.18 -6.67
C THR A 119 4.92 37.57 -8.15
N ALA A 120 5.00 38.87 -8.44
CA ALA A 120 4.98 39.39 -9.81
C ALA A 120 6.17 38.86 -10.63
N PHE A 121 7.38 38.89 -10.06
CA PHE A 121 8.57 38.38 -10.73
C PHE A 121 8.44 36.90 -11.08
N LEU A 122 8.09 36.06 -10.11
CA LEU A 122 7.95 34.62 -10.31
C LEU A 122 6.92 34.30 -11.39
N TRP A 123 5.79 35.01 -11.36
CA TRP A 123 4.75 34.84 -12.38
C TRP A 123 5.28 35.19 -13.77
N VAL A 124 5.82 36.39 -13.95
CA VAL A 124 6.31 36.85 -15.27
C VAL A 124 7.42 35.93 -15.76
N TYR A 125 8.40 35.62 -14.91
CA TYR A 125 9.54 34.79 -15.27
C TYR A 125 9.09 33.40 -15.75
N TRP A 126 8.26 32.69 -14.98
CA TRP A 126 7.90 31.31 -15.30
C TRP A 126 6.85 31.18 -16.43
N GLU A 127 5.94 32.14 -16.55
CA GLU A 127 5.07 32.25 -17.74
C GLU A 127 5.89 32.44 -19.02
N ARG A 128 6.85 33.36 -18.98
CA ARG A 128 7.75 33.61 -20.11
C ARG A 128 8.66 32.41 -20.41
N CYS A 129 9.13 31.69 -19.39
CA CYS A 129 9.88 30.44 -19.57
C CYS A 129 9.07 29.42 -20.38
N THR A 130 7.78 29.33 -20.12
CA THR A 130 6.87 28.37 -20.77
C THR A 130 6.55 28.79 -22.20
N LEU A 131 6.40 30.10 -22.46
CA LEU A 131 6.00 30.62 -23.77
C LEU A 131 7.17 30.84 -24.73
N ASN A 132 8.24 31.49 -24.24
CA ASN A 132 9.40 31.94 -25.00
C ASN A 132 10.70 31.58 -24.25
N PRO A 133 11.02 30.27 -24.11
CA PRO A 133 12.17 29.82 -23.32
C PRO A 133 13.50 30.43 -23.79
N GLU A 134 13.65 30.67 -25.09
CA GLU A 134 14.84 31.28 -25.69
C GLU A 134 15.09 32.72 -25.22
N GLU A 135 14.03 33.49 -25.09
CA GLU A 135 14.14 34.87 -24.65
C GLU A 135 14.47 34.94 -23.17
N ILE A 136 13.84 34.11 -22.34
CA ILE A 136 14.19 34.04 -20.92
C ILE A 136 15.58 33.48 -20.72
N TRP A 137 16.00 32.51 -21.52
CA TRP A 137 17.38 32.04 -21.53
C TRP A 137 18.35 33.20 -21.79
N SER A 138 18.10 33.98 -22.84
CA SER A 138 18.89 35.17 -23.18
C SER A 138 18.93 36.18 -22.03
N TRP A 139 17.77 36.51 -21.45
CA TRP A 139 17.68 37.40 -20.28
C TRP A 139 18.47 36.85 -19.09
N THR A 140 18.32 35.56 -18.81
CA THR A 140 18.97 34.88 -17.68
C THR A 140 20.50 34.90 -17.82
N VAL A 141 21.02 34.72 -19.05
CA VAL A 141 22.47 34.76 -19.35
C VAL A 141 23.05 36.17 -19.27
N HIS A 142 22.30 37.20 -19.68
CA HIS A 142 22.79 38.58 -19.72
C HIS A 142 22.38 39.34 -18.46
N SER A 143 21.15 39.85 -18.41
CA SER A 143 20.65 40.67 -17.31
C SER A 143 20.60 39.91 -15.98
N GLY A 144 20.07 38.68 -15.99
CA GLY A 144 19.94 37.86 -14.77
C GLY A 144 21.29 37.46 -14.17
N PHE A 145 22.30 37.17 -15.00
CA PHE A 145 23.66 36.91 -14.53
C PHE A 145 24.33 38.16 -13.97
N GLU A 146 24.26 39.28 -14.71
CA GLU A 146 24.81 40.57 -14.28
C GLU A 146 24.20 41.05 -12.96
N PHE A 147 22.88 40.87 -12.79
CA PHE A 147 22.18 41.18 -11.56
C PHE A 147 22.77 40.42 -10.36
N ARG A 148 22.92 39.10 -10.49
CA ARG A 148 23.45 38.24 -9.41
C ARG A 148 24.89 38.56 -9.06
N ARG A 149 25.68 38.93 -10.08
CA ARG A 149 27.07 39.36 -9.92
C ARG A 149 27.15 40.70 -9.19
N SER A 150 26.24 41.63 -9.50
CA SER A 150 26.24 42.99 -8.96
C SER A 150 25.60 43.10 -7.58
N HIS A 151 24.71 42.16 -7.21
CA HIS A 151 23.95 42.20 -5.96
C HIS A 151 24.03 40.90 -5.13
N PRO A 152 25.23 40.39 -4.80
CA PRO A 152 25.38 39.19 -3.96
C PRO A 152 24.72 39.36 -2.58
N GLU A 153 24.75 40.58 -2.01
CA GLU A 153 24.15 40.91 -0.72
C GLU A 153 22.63 40.71 -0.70
N LEU A 154 21.94 41.00 -1.80
CA LEU A 154 20.50 40.75 -1.89
C LEU A 154 20.21 39.25 -1.88
N LEU A 155 21.01 38.45 -2.58
CA LEU A 155 20.83 36.99 -2.59
C LEU A 155 21.07 36.39 -1.21
N GLU A 156 22.05 36.91 -0.46
CA GLU A 156 22.27 36.54 0.94
C GLU A 156 21.06 36.89 1.81
N LEU A 157 20.51 38.10 1.66
CA LEU A 157 19.31 38.53 2.40
C LEU A 157 18.07 37.70 2.06
N LEU A 158 17.84 37.40 0.78
CA LEU A 158 16.76 36.52 0.36
C LEU A 158 16.97 35.10 0.91
N SER A 159 18.21 34.63 1.02
CA SER A 159 18.56 33.36 1.66
C SER A 159 18.27 33.38 3.16
N GLU A 160 18.59 34.45 3.88
CA GLU A 160 18.27 34.61 5.30
C GLU A 160 16.75 34.64 5.52
N CYS A 161 16.03 35.37 4.66
CA CYS A 161 14.57 35.39 4.67
C CYS A 161 13.99 33.99 4.43
N ALA A 162 14.60 33.21 3.54
CA ALA A 162 14.23 31.81 3.32
C ALA A 162 14.47 30.92 4.53
N GLU A 163 15.57 31.12 5.27
CA GLU A 163 15.81 30.37 6.51
C GLU A 163 14.79 30.71 7.61
N ARG A 164 14.33 31.97 7.68
CA ARG A 164 13.24 32.38 8.59
C ARG A 164 11.91 31.72 8.27
N CYS A 165 11.67 31.32 7.01
CA CYS A 165 10.49 30.54 6.61
C CYS A 165 10.33 29.28 7.45
N LYS A 166 11.39 28.74 8.07
CA LYS A 166 11.31 27.54 8.92
C LYS A 166 10.75 27.80 10.32
N GLN A 167 10.69 29.06 10.75
CA GLN A 167 10.40 29.46 12.13
C GLN A 167 9.08 30.22 12.30
N ASP A 168 8.50 30.76 11.21
CA ASP A 168 7.33 31.65 11.26
C ASP A 168 6.02 30.92 10.90
N GLU A 169 4.98 31.11 11.71
CA GLU A 169 3.63 30.57 11.49
C GLU A 169 2.97 31.16 10.22
N ASN A 170 3.36 32.37 9.79
CA ASN A 170 2.95 32.97 8.51
C ASN A 170 3.77 32.42 7.32
N HIS A 171 3.81 31.11 7.19
CA HIS A 171 4.67 30.37 6.26
C HIS A 171 4.58 30.81 4.78
N GLN A 172 3.42 31.30 4.30
CA GLN A 172 3.17 31.40 2.86
C GLN A 172 3.95 32.54 2.16
N ASP A 173 4.09 33.68 2.82
CA ASP A 173 4.78 34.85 2.28
C ASP A 173 6.27 34.57 2.10
N TRP A 174 6.87 33.89 3.09
CA TRP A 174 8.27 33.49 3.05
C TRP A 174 8.54 32.37 2.05
N VAL A 175 7.56 31.50 1.77
CA VAL A 175 7.66 30.54 0.66
C VAL A 175 7.86 31.27 -0.67
N ILE A 176 7.11 32.34 -0.95
CA ILE A 176 7.28 33.14 -2.19
C ILE A 176 8.70 33.69 -2.28
N VAL A 177 9.18 34.32 -1.21
CA VAL A 177 10.53 34.91 -1.16
C VAL A 177 11.59 33.83 -1.36
N THR A 178 11.38 32.63 -0.80
CA THR A 178 12.28 31.50 -0.99
C THR A 178 12.27 31.00 -2.43
N LEU A 179 11.10 30.88 -3.06
CA LEU A 179 11.01 30.47 -4.46
C LEU A 179 11.65 31.51 -5.40
N MET A 180 11.54 32.79 -5.06
CA MET A 180 12.23 33.89 -5.75
C MET A 180 13.74 33.73 -5.64
N TYR A 181 14.24 33.55 -4.42
CA TYR A 181 15.65 33.23 -4.16
C TYR A 181 16.15 32.04 -5.00
N LEU A 182 15.41 30.94 -5.02
CA LEU A 182 15.79 29.74 -5.77
C LEU A 182 15.76 29.95 -7.28
N THR A 183 14.82 30.75 -7.78
CA THR A 183 14.73 31.14 -9.20
C THR A 183 15.93 31.96 -9.62
N LEU A 184 16.33 32.95 -8.81
CA LEU A 184 17.51 33.77 -9.09
C LEU A 184 18.80 32.95 -8.91
N ARG A 185 18.93 32.16 -7.85
CA ARG A 185 20.15 31.40 -7.58
C ARG A 185 20.43 30.29 -8.61
N ARG A 186 19.44 29.92 -9.44
CA ARG A 186 19.58 28.88 -10.47
C ARG A 186 20.82 29.12 -11.35
N PRO A 187 21.85 28.28 -11.29
CA PRO A 187 23.01 28.34 -12.17
C PRO A 187 22.61 28.41 -13.63
N VAL A 188 23.38 29.16 -14.40
CA VAL A 188 23.17 29.27 -15.85
C VAL A 188 24.19 28.36 -16.49
N PHE A 189 23.81 27.11 -16.71
CA PHE A 189 24.68 26.16 -17.38
C PHE A 189 24.67 26.43 -18.87
N TYR A 190 25.84 26.61 -19.48
CA TYR A 190 25.95 26.69 -20.93
C TYR A 190 25.35 25.41 -21.52
N ILE A 191 24.11 25.47 -22.01
CA ILE A 191 23.51 24.39 -22.78
C ILE A 191 24.35 24.34 -24.04
N GLY A 192 25.34 23.44 -24.06
CA GLY A 192 26.12 23.17 -25.25
C GLY A 192 25.17 22.94 -26.41
N SER A 193 25.53 23.43 -27.60
CA SER A 193 24.73 23.52 -28.83
C SER A 193 24.03 22.24 -29.32
N GLY A 194 24.08 21.13 -28.58
CA GLY A 194 23.51 19.83 -28.94
C GLY A 194 22.53 19.22 -27.94
N ALA A 195 22.33 19.77 -26.73
CA ALA A 195 21.21 19.32 -25.90
C ALA A 195 19.93 19.95 -26.45
N SER A 196 18.92 19.12 -26.77
CA SER A 196 17.64 19.62 -27.28
C SER A 196 17.11 20.65 -26.29
N ARG A 197 16.82 21.86 -26.78
CA ARG A 197 16.15 22.91 -26.02
C ARG A 197 14.66 22.57 -25.95
N GLU A 198 14.38 21.42 -25.38
CA GLU A 198 13.01 21.00 -25.20
C GLU A 198 12.30 22.01 -24.31
N PRO A 199 11.14 22.53 -24.74
CA PRO A 199 10.41 23.48 -23.95
C PRO A 199 10.05 22.83 -22.61
N PHE A 200 10.10 23.62 -21.54
CA PHE A 200 9.40 23.27 -20.32
C PHE A 200 7.99 22.82 -20.69
N THR A 201 7.48 21.78 -20.04
CA THR A 201 6.07 21.37 -20.20
C THR A 201 5.17 22.61 -20.15
N ASP A 202 4.12 22.66 -20.98
CA ASP A 202 3.19 23.80 -21.11
C ASP A 202 2.29 23.95 -19.86
N PHE A 203 2.90 24.11 -18.69
CA PHE A 203 2.26 24.33 -17.41
C PHE A 203 1.99 25.81 -17.23
N ARG A 204 1.02 26.32 -17.98
CA ARG A 204 0.61 27.71 -17.84
C ARG A 204 -0.11 27.98 -16.53
N PHE A 205 0.14 29.17 -16.00
CA PHE A 205 -0.61 29.79 -14.94
C PHE A 205 -1.98 30.27 -15.47
N GLN A 206 -2.89 29.34 -15.77
CA GLN A 206 -4.23 29.71 -16.25
C GLN A 206 -5.09 30.31 -15.11
N GLY A 207 -5.57 31.54 -15.31
CA GLY A 207 -6.56 32.21 -14.45
C GLY A 207 -5.97 33.04 -13.29
N PRO A 208 -6.83 33.73 -12.52
CA PRO A 208 -6.41 34.45 -11.32
C PRO A 208 -5.77 33.46 -10.34
N LEU A 209 -4.51 33.70 -9.98
CA LEU A 209 -3.78 32.76 -9.14
C LEU A 209 -3.88 33.12 -7.68
N THR A 210 -4.31 32.13 -6.90
CA THR A 210 -3.98 32.14 -5.48
C THR A 210 -2.46 32.04 -5.31
N THR A 211 -1.92 32.69 -4.29
CA THR A 211 -0.52 32.55 -3.86
C THR A 211 -0.09 31.08 -3.78
N LYS A 212 -0.96 30.20 -3.25
CA LYS A 212 -0.68 28.76 -3.16
C LYS A 212 -0.49 28.11 -4.53
N ALA A 213 -1.33 28.44 -5.50
CA ALA A 213 -1.23 27.92 -6.86
C ALA A 213 0.05 28.40 -7.56
N LEU A 214 0.42 29.67 -7.38
CA LEU A 214 1.69 30.22 -7.85
C LEU A 214 2.87 29.44 -7.25
N CYS A 215 2.92 29.29 -5.93
CA CYS A 215 4.02 28.60 -5.25
C CYS A 215 4.19 27.14 -5.73
N ARG A 216 3.08 26.40 -5.89
CA ARG A 216 3.09 25.00 -6.37
C ARG A 216 3.64 24.88 -7.78
N ARG A 217 3.16 25.72 -8.70
CA ARG A 217 3.60 25.74 -10.10
C ARG A 217 5.05 26.19 -10.22
N THR A 218 5.44 27.25 -9.52
CA THR A 218 6.83 27.72 -9.46
C THR A 218 7.77 26.64 -8.93
N LEU A 219 7.40 25.95 -7.86
CA LEU A 219 8.20 24.85 -7.32
C LEU A 219 8.33 23.71 -8.35
N LEU A 220 7.24 23.31 -8.99
CA LEU A 220 7.27 22.31 -10.06
C LEU A 220 8.20 22.73 -11.21
N HIS A 221 8.07 23.96 -11.72
CA HIS A 221 8.94 24.46 -12.79
C HIS A 221 10.42 24.53 -12.39
N LEU A 222 10.72 24.94 -11.15
CA LEU A 222 12.08 24.89 -10.66
C LEU A 222 12.62 23.45 -10.67
N THR A 223 11.84 22.48 -10.22
CA THR A 223 12.27 21.07 -10.23
C THR A 223 12.46 20.52 -11.64
N GLN A 224 11.68 20.99 -12.62
CA GLN A 224 11.90 20.69 -14.03
C GLN A 224 13.20 21.29 -14.55
N ALA A 225 13.45 22.57 -14.26
CA ALA A 225 14.67 23.26 -14.68
C ALA A 225 15.91 22.55 -14.16
N ILE A 226 15.89 22.15 -12.87
CA ILE A 226 16.99 21.39 -12.25
C ILE A 226 17.25 20.08 -13.00
N ASN A 227 16.20 19.38 -13.41
CA ASN A 227 16.34 18.09 -14.08
C ASN A 227 16.78 18.22 -15.55
N VAL A 228 16.22 19.18 -16.30
CA VAL A 228 16.59 19.46 -17.70
C VAL A 228 18.04 19.93 -17.80
N GLU A 229 18.44 20.84 -16.92
CA GLU A 229 19.81 21.38 -16.90
C GLU A 229 20.85 20.36 -16.41
N GLN A 230 20.41 19.14 -16.01
CA GLN A 230 21.24 18.08 -15.43
C GLN A 230 22.24 18.63 -14.43
N MET A 231 21.78 19.53 -13.56
CA MET A 231 22.68 20.35 -12.74
C MET A 231 23.74 19.46 -12.10
N PRO A 232 25.04 19.58 -12.48
CA PRO A 232 26.07 18.76 -11.90
C PRO A 232 25.97 18.95 -10.40
N VAL A 233 25.85 17.83 -9.70
CA VAL A 233 25.83 17.79 -8.24
C VAL A 233 27.23 18.20 -7.79
N MET A 234 27.47 19.51 -7.72
CA MET A 234 28.76 20.04 -7.35
C MET A 234 28.99 19.72 -5.87
N PRO A 235 30.07 18.99 -5.51
CA PRO A 235 30.34 18.63 -4.13
C PRO A 235 30.43 19.89 -3.26
N GLY A 236 29.62 19.94 -2.19
CA GLY A 236 29.65 21.04 -1.22
C GLY A 236 28.55 22.10 -1.39
N HIS A 237 27.72 22.00 -2.44
CA HIS A 237 26.58 22.90 -2.59
C HIS A 237 25.25 22.21 -2.26
N ASP A 238 24.65 22.59 -1.13
CA ASP A 238 23.39 22.08 -0.59
C ASP A 238 22.16 22.64 -1.36
N HIS A 239 22.23 22.71 -2.70
CA HIS A 239 21.24 23.41 -3.53
C HIS A 239 19.87 22.75 -3.55
N LEU A 240 19.80 21.42 -3.38
CA LEU A 240 18.54 20.68 -3.42
C LEU A 240 17.81 20.67 -2.07
N ARG A 241 18.52 20.93 -0.97
CA ARG A 241 17.94 20.90 0.38
C ARG A 241 16.81 21.92 0.57
N PRO A 242 16.93 23.19 0.12
CA PRO A 242 15.83 24.14 0.15
C PRO A 242 14.56 23.62 -0.55
N PHE A 243 14.69 22.87 -1.65
CA PHE A 243 13.53 22.34 -2.37
C PHE A 243 12.74 21.36 -1.51
N PHE A 244 13.41 20.38 -0.90
CA PHE A 244 12.75 19.43 0.02
C PHE A 244 12.09 20.12 1.21
N THR A 245 12.72 21.17 1.75
CA THR A 245 12.11 21.94 2.85
C THR A 245 10.89 22.75 2.42
N LEU A 246 10.74 23.03 1.12
CA LEU A 246 9.61 23.78 0.57
C LEU A 246 8.45 22.90 0.09
N VAL A 247 8.69 21.63 -0.24
CA VAL A 247 7.62 20.74 -0.73
C VAL A 247 6.47 20.70 0.28
N ASP A 248 6.78 20.50 1.55
CA ASP A 248 5.76 20.44 2.60
C ASP A 248 4.96 21.74 2.73
N PRO A 249 5.54 22.92 3.02
CA PRO A 249 4.75 24.14 3.18
C PRO A 249 4.01 24.58 1.92
N VAL A 250 4.47 24.19 0.72
CA VAL A 250 3.82 24.52 -0.57
C VAL A 250 2.60 23.63 -0.83
N PHE A 251 2.70 22.34 -0.52
CA PHE A 251 1.66 21.36 -0.87
C PHE A 251 0.79 20.93 0.31
N ASN A 252 1.23 21.09 1.55
CA ASN A 252 0.51 20.66 2.74
C ASN A 252 -0.66 21.62 3.04
N THR A 253 -1.81 21.32 2.47
CA THR A 253 -3.09 21.92 2.84
C THR A 253 -4.05 20.82 3.28
N SER A 254 -4.71 20.99 4.43
CA SER A 254 -5.79 20.09 4.84
C SER A 254 -6.85 20.01 3.74
N GLY A 255 -7.24 18.79 3.35
CA GLY A 255 -8.20 18.57 2.27
C GLY A 255 -7.65 18.85 0.86
N SER A 256 -6.35 18.64 0.62
CA SER A 256 -5.75 18.80 -0.71
C SER A 256 -6.47 17.96 -1.77
N SER A 257 -6.77 18.58 -2.91
CA SER A 257 -7.37 17.86 -4.03
C SER A 257 -6.38 16.84 -4.62
N SER A 258 -6.90 15.82 -5.30
CA SER A 258 -6.07 14.80 -5.97
C SER A 258 -5.03 15.40 -6.93
N GLY A 259 -5.36 16.53 -7.60
CA GLY A 259 -4.41 17.26 -8.46
C GLY A 259 -3.22 17.86 -7.72
N VAL A 260 -3.44 18.37 -6.50
CA VAL A 260 -2.37 18.92 -5.65
C VAL A 260 -1.42 17.82 -5.19
N LEU A 261 -1.96 16.68 -4.76
CA LEU A 261 -1.17 15.51 -4.38
C LEU A 261 -0.37 14.97 -5.58
N HIS A 262 -0.97 14.95 -6.78
CA HIS A 262 -0.25 14.56 -7.99
C HIS A 262 0.91 15.50 -8.30
N MET A 263 0.70 16.82 -8.23
CA MET A 263 1.77 17.81 -8.45
C MET A 263 2.90 17.65 -7.42
N ARG A 264 2.57 17.38 -6.15
CA ARG A 264 3.57 17.11 -5.10
C ARG A 264 4.40 15.87 -5.45
N LEU A 265 3.75 14.76 -5.78
CA LEU A 265 4.41 13.52 -6.17
C LEU A 265 5.30 13.70 -7.41
N LEU A 266 4.84 14.46 -8.40
CA LEU A 266 5.61 14.75 -9.61
C LEU A 266 6.84 15.62 -9.30
N THR A 267 6.67 16.63 -8.45
CA THR A 267 7.75 17.49 -7.96
C THR A 267 8.82 16.63 -7.26
N PHE A 268 8.40 15.72 -6.38
CA PHE A 268 9.29 14.76 -5.74
C PHE A 268 10.00 13.87 -6.77
N ALA A 269 9.27 13.30 -7.73
CA ALA A 269 9.86 12.46 -8.77
C ALA A 269 10.95 13.22 -9.54
N MET A 270 10.69 14.47 -9.94
CA MET A 270 11.64 15.30 -10.68
C MET A 270 12.87 15.67 -9.86
N LEU A 271 12.72 15.98 -8.57
CA LEU A 271 13.87 16.18 -7.66
C LEU A 271 14.75 14.93 -7.59
N LEU A 272 14.16 13.75 -7.70
CA LEU A 272 14.86 12.46 -7.77
C LEU A 272 15.37 12.12 -9.18
N GLY A 273 15.20 13.04 -10.15
CA GLY A 273 15.67 12.94 -11.53
C GLY A 273 14.72 12.25 -12.50
N TYR A 274 13.43 12.14 -12.18
CA TYR A 274 12.43 11.64 -13.10
C TYR A 274 12.23 12.61 -14.27
N GLN A 275 12.63 12.20 -15.48
CA GLN A 275 12.41 12.96 -16.69
C GLN A 275 10.99 12.69 -17.22
N LEU A 276 10.25 13.76 -17.51
CA LEU A 276 8.98 13.66 -18.20
C LEU A 276 9.26 13.41 -19.68
N ASN A 277 8.85 12.25 -20.22
CA ASN A 277 8.95 12.00 -21.66
C ASN A 277 8.08 13.01 -22.45
N ASP A 278 8.62 13.48 -23.58
CA ASP A 278 8.25 14.65 -24.39
C ASP A 278 6.78 14.72 -24.89
N ASN A 279 6.00 13.64 -24.74
CA ASN A 279 4.65 13.53 -25.29
C ASN A 279 3.53 13.88 -24.30
N VAL A 280 3.83 14.50 -23.14
CA VAL A 280 2.82 14.81 -22.11
C VAL A 280 2.83 16.30 -21.78
N VAL A 281 2.12 17.10 -22.59
CA VAL A 281 2.28 18.56 -22.62
C VAL A 281 1.27 19.33 -21.74
N ASP A 282 0.14 18.74 -21.30
CA ASP A 282 -0.92 19.52 -20.62
C ASP A 282 -1.27 19.00 -19.20
N LEU A 283 -1.35 19.91 -18.22
CA LEU A 283 -1.74 19.64 -16.83
C LEU A 283 -3.20 19.18 -16.71
N ASN A 284 -4.11 19.74 -17.51
CA ASN A 284 -5.50 19.24 -17.57
C ASN A 284 -5.54 17.80 -18.10
N TYR A 285 -4.52 17.41 -18.85
CA TYR A 285 -4.33 16.06 -19.39
C TYR A 285 -3.56 15.14 -18.42
N LEU A 286 -2.70 15.67 -17.54
CA LEU A 286 -2.03 14.95 -16.46
C LEU A 286 -2.97 14.68 -15.26
N GLU A 287 -3.90 15.60 -14.97
CA GLU A 287 -4.94 15.37 -13.98
C GLU A 287 -5.84 14.19 -14.35
N THR A 288 -6.01 13.91 -15.64
CA THR A 288 -6.88 12.82 -16.12
C THR A 288 -6.16 11.50 -16.39
N ARG A 289 -4.84 11.52 -16.67
CA ARG A 289 -4.08 10.28 -16.93
C ARG A 289 -3.52 9.64 -15.66
N GLU A 290 -4.24 8.62 -15.19
CA GLU A 290 -3.77 7.67 -14.17
C GLU A 290 -2.35 7.15 -14.45
N SER A 291 -1.97 6.97 -15.72
CA SER A 291 -0.68 6.42 -16.12
C SER A 291 0.55 7.25 -15.73
N SER A 292 0.47 8.60 -15.78
CA SER A 292 1.61 9.46 -15.40
C SER A 292 1.81 9.47 -13.89
N ARG A 293 0.70 9.50 -13.15
CA ARG A 293 0.68 9.39 -11.69
C ARG A 293 1.31 8.09 -11.22
N ILE A 294 0.93 6.96 -11.84
CA ILE A 294 1.50 5.64 -11.54
C ILE A 294 3.00 5.62 -11.79
N ARG A 295 3.47 6.14 -12.94
CA ARG A 295 4.91 6.14 -13.27
C ARG A 295 5.72 7.01 -12.32
N ALA A 296 5.20 8.18 -11.93
CA ALA A 296 5.84 9.03 -10.93
C ALA A 296 5.91 8.33 -9.57
N ALA A 297 4.81 7.72 -9.11
CA ALA A 297 4.77 6.91 -7.89
C ALA A 297 5.79 5.77 -7.93
N GLU A 298 5.81 5.01 -9.03
CA GLU A 298 6.71 3.90 -9.27
C GLU A 298 8.17 4.35 -9.18
N TYR A 299 8.51 5.45 -9.87
CA TYR A 299 9.86 6.00 -9.86
C TYR A 299 10.28 6.49 -8.47
N VAL A 300 9.41 7.23 -7.77
CA VAL A 300 9.71 7.74 -6.43
C VAL A 300 9.90 6.58 -5.45
N LEU A 301 8.99 5.60 -5.42
CA LEU A 301 9.12 4.42 -4.56
C LEU A 301 10.39 3.62 -4.87
N ALA A 302 10.72 3.42 -6.15
CA ALA A 302 11.94 2.74 -6.55
C ALA A 302 13.19 3.48 -6.02
N LYS A 303 13.26 4.80 -6.21
CA LYS A 303 14.41 5.61 -5.78
C LYS A 303 14.53 5.73 -4.27
N VAL A 304 13.40 5.88 -3.57
CA VAL A 304 13.35 5.88 -2.10
C VAL A 304 13.82 4.53 -1.58
N GLY A 305 13.29 3.42 -2.10
CA GLY A 305 13.69 2.07 -1.70
C GLY A 305 15.19 1.80 -1.95
N GLU A 306 15.69 2.12 -3.15
CA GLU A 306 17.12 2.00 -3.49
C GLU A 306 18.02 2.80 -2.52
N THR A 307 17.61 4.02 -2.20
CA THR A 307 18.37 4.91 -1.31
C THR A 307 18.35 4.40 0.12
N LEU A 308 17.20 3.97 0.64
CA LEU A 308 17.09 3.40 1.98
C LEU A 308 17.94 2.13 2.13
N VAL A 309 17.84 1.19 1.18
CA VAL A 309 18.64 -0.05 1.19
C VAL A 309 20.13 0.25 1.13
N SER A 310 20.52 1.26 0.34
CA SER A 310 21.92 1.69 0.21
C SER A 310 22.45 2.38 1.47
N CYS A 311 21.70 3.31 2.05
CA CYS A 311 22.03 3.95 3.34
C CYS A 311 22.24 2.90 4.44
N ALA A 312 21.46 1.84 4.40
CA ALA A 312 21.47 0.83 5.43
C ALA A 312 22.47 -0.32 5.23
N THR A 313 22.91 -0.61 3.99
CA THR A 313 23.90 -1.68 3.74
C THR A 313 25.32 -1.25 4.06
N ARG A 314 25.72 -0.02 3.71
CA ARG A 314 27.14 0.27 3.50
C ARG A 314 27.89 0.77 4.73
N GLY A 315 27.24 1.24 5.80
CA GLY A 315 27.89 1.83 6.98
C GLY A 315 28.73 3.09 6.70
N ASN A 316 29.23 3.26 5.48
CA ASN A 316 29.88 4.39 4.87
C ASN A 316 29.05 4.82 3.65
N PHE A 317 28.65 6.09 3.61
CA PHE A 317 27.88 6.69 2.53
C PHE A 317 28.73 6.87 1.25
N VAL A 318 29.11 5.76 0.62
CA VAL A 318 29.51 5.77 -0.80
C VAL A 318 28.27 5.50 -1.64
N LEU A 319 27.21 6.29 -1.43
CA LEU A 319 26.23 6.45 -2.49
C LEU A 319 26.76 7.56 -3.38
N GLY A 320 26.72 7.36 -4.69
CA GLY A 320 27.03 8.40 -5.67
C GLY A 320 26.02 9.54 -5.61
N ASP A 321 25.83 10.23 -6.73
CA ASP A 321 25.02 11.45 -6.88
C ASP A 321 23.56 11.37 -6.38
N GLN A 322 23.07 10.17 -6.06
CA GLN A 322 21.70 9.93 -5.56
C GLN A 322 21.43 10.50 -4.15
N ILE A 323 22.37 10.50 -3.19
CA ILE A 323 22.12 11.08 -1.84
C ILE A 323 21.78 12.56 -1.96
N PHE A 324 22.57 13.28 -2.75
CA PHE A 324 22.40 14.71 -2.93
C PHE A 324 21.04 15.06 -3.52
N ARG A 325 20.48 14.17 -4.36
CA ARG A 325 19.14 14.31 -4.92
C ARG A 325 18.02 14.24 -3.88
N PHE A 326 18.28 13.72 -2.68
CA PHE A 326 17.34 13.77 -1.54
C PHE A 326 17.60 14.98 -0.63
N GLY A 327 18.50 15.89 -1.00
CA GLY A 327 18.92 17.01 -0.14
C GLY A 327 19.62 16.54 1.14
N LEU A 328 20.18 15.33 1.13
CA LEU A 328 20.90 14.74 2.24
C LEU A 328 22.37 15.17 2.20
N LYS A 329 22.97 15.36 3.37
CA LYS A 329 24.38 15.71 3.47
C LYS A 329 25.29 14.52 3.17
N ARG A 330 26.45 14.78 2.55
CA ARG A 330 27.50 13.77 2.33
C ARG A 330 28.31 13.66 3.61
N ASN A 331 28.25 12.49 4.25
CA ASN A 331 28.77 12.37 5.61
C ASN A 331 30.05 11.55 5.68
N ASN A 332 31.00 12.08 6.45
CA ASN A 332 32.03 11.29 7.15
C ASN A 332 31.68 11.11 8.64
N GLU A 333 30.67 11.84 9.18
CA GLU A 333 30.32 11.83 10.61
C GLU A 333 29.01 11.08 10.91
N LYS A 334 28.96 10.42 12.08
CA LYS A 334 27.82 9.58 12.51
C LYS A 334 26.54 10.39 12.78
N SER A 335 26.64 11.59 13.35
CA SER A 335 25.48 12.45 13.71
C SER A 335 24.67 12.88 12.48
N GLU A 336 25.33 13.19 11.37
CA GLU A 336 24.66 13.57 10.12
C GLU A 336 23.97 12.37 9.46
N SER A 337 24.48 11.15 9.65
CA SER A 337 23.85 9.90 9.19
C SER A 337 22.45 9.74 9.78
N GLU A 338 22.37 9.95 11.09
CA GLU A 338 21.12 9.83 11.85
C GLU A 338 20.10 10.89 11.40
N SER A 339 20.54 12.13 11.16
CA SER A 339 19.69 13.17 10.59
C SER A 339 19.15 12.79 9.21
N ASN A 340 20.00 12.24 8.34
CA ASN A 340 19.61 11.83 7.00
C ASN A 340 18.58 10.69 7.04
N LEU A 341 18.75 9.71 7.94
CA LEU A 341 17.79 8.61 8.13
C LEU A 341 16.44 9.13 8.63
N ARG A 342 16.42 10.09 9.57
CA ARG A 342 15.18 10.73 10.04
C ARG A 342 14.46 11.47 8.92
N GLN A 343 15.20 12.19 8.08
CA GLN A 343 14.62 12.89 6.93
C GLN A 343 14.02 11.90 5.92
N MET A 344 14.72 10.81 5.60
CA MET A 344 14.20 9.77 4.72
C MET A 344 12.96 9.09 5.31
N ALA A 345 12.93 8.81 6.61
CA ALA A 345 11.75 8.25 7.26
C ALA A 345 10.53 9.16 7.13
N ARG A 346 10.70 10.48 7.32
CA ARG A 346 9.62 11.46 7.11
C ARG A 346 9.14 11.50 5.66
N LEU A 347 10.06 11.45 4.70
CA LEU A 347 9.69 11.40 3.28
C LEU A 347 8.89 10.14 2.94
N VAL A 348 9.25 9.00 3.52
CA VAL A 348 8.54 7.73 3.33
C VAL A 348 7.13 7.79 3.92
N GLU A 349 6.97 8.37 5.11
CA GLU A 349 5.67 8.63 5.73
C GLU A 349 4.79 9.52 4.84
N GLN A 350 5.32 10.66 4.38
CA GLN A 350 4.59 11.58 3.50
C GLN A 350 4.17 10.92 2.18
N LEU A 351 5.10 10.17 1.58
CA LEU A 351 4.84 9.44 0.35
C LEU A 351 3.75 8.37 0.56
N TYR A 352 3.75 7.67 1.69
CA TYR A 352 2.72 6.68 1.99
C TYR A 352 1.33 7.31 2.03
N GLU A 353 1.16 8.39 2.80
CA GLU A 353 -0.11 9.11 2.92
C GLU A 353 -0.59 9.61 1.55
N GLU A 354 0.31 10.13 0.72
CA GLU A 354 -0.01 10.55 -0.65
C GLU A 354 -0.48 9.39 -1.52
N LEU A 355 0.24 8.26 -1.50
CA LEU A 355 -0.11 7.09 -2.29
C LEU A 355 -1.46 6.51 -1.86
N LEU A 356 -1.75 6.53 -0.55
CA LEU A 356 -3.04 6.12 0.01
C LEU A 356 -4.16 7.02 -0.50
N HIS A 357 -4.00 8.34 -0.41
CA HIS A 357 -4.98 9.31 -0.91
C HIS A 357 -5.18 9.27 -2.43
N LEU A 358 -4.16 8.89 -3.18
CA LEU A 358 -4.23 8.74 -4.64
C LEU A 358 -4.79 7.37 -5.08
N GLY A 359 -5.07 6.45 -4.15
CA GLY A 359 -5.64 5.14 -4.46
C GLY A 359 -4.63 4.14 -5.07
N PHE A 360 -3.33 4.35 -4.86
CA PHE A 360 -2.27 3.46 -5.34
C PHE A 360 -1.98 2.15 -4.57
N PRO A 361 -2.55 1.84 -3.38
CA PRO A 361 -2.21 0.61 -2.66
C PRO A 361 -2.43 -0.71 -3.44
N CYS A 362 -3.23 -0.70 -4.51
CA CYS A 362 -3.59 -1.88 -5.29
C CYS A 362 -3.02 -1.89 -6.73
N ASN A 363 -2.01 -1.06 -7.04
CA ASN A 363 -1.49 -0.99 -8.39
C ASN A 363 -0.49 -2.12 -8.72
N PRO A 364 -0.74 -2.99 -9.71
CA PRO A 364 0.06 -4.18 -9.98
C PRO A 364 1.52 -3.93 -10.43
N ARG A 365 1.90 -2.68 -10.71
CA ARG A 365 3.28 -2.30 -11.06
C ARG A 365 4.15 -1.95 -9.85
N LEU A 366 3.52 -1.64 -8.71
CA LEU A 366 4.21 -1.18 -7.50
C LEU A 366 4.68 -2.25 -6.50
N PRO A 367 4.28 -3.55 -6.54
CA PRO A 367 4.59 -4.49 -5.46
C PRO A 367 6.08 -4.58 -5.10
N THR A 368 6.95 -4.64 -6.10
CA THR A 368 8.41 -4.75 -5.90
C THR A 368 8.99 -3.49 -5.28
N ASN A 369 8.46 -2.32 -5.62
CA ASN A 369 8.95 -1.06 -5.07
C ASN A 369 8.51 -0.89 -3.61
N TYR A 370 7.29 -1.30 -3.26
CA TYR A 370 6.85 -1.34 -1.86
C TYR A 370 7.75 -2.21 -1.00
N LEU A 371 8.10 -3.42 -1.49
CA LEU A 371 9.03 -4.30 -0.77
C LEU A 371 10.43 -3.72 -0.61
N ARG A 372 10.95 -3.02 -1.62
CA ARG A 372 12.26 -2.33 -1.50
C ARG A 372 12.23 -1.26 -0.42
N VAL A 373 11.14 -0.50 -0.33
CA VAL A 373 10.94 0.47 0.77
C VAL A 373 10.88 -0.25 2.11
N CYS A 374 10.14 -1.37 2.22
CA CYS A 374 10.10 -2.19 3.44
C CYS A 374 11.50 -2.68 3.84
N HIS A 375 12.26 -3.23 2.90
CA HIS A 375 13.62 -3.72 3.14
C HIS A 375 14.54 -2.62 3.67
N GLY A 376 14.46 -1.43 3.07
CA GLY A 376 15.18 -0.25 3.51
C GLY A 376 14.77 0.21 4.92
N LEU A 377 13.47 0.35 5.17
CA LEU A 377 12.90 0.74 6.46
C LEU A 377 13.30 -0.24 7.58
N CYS A 378 13.27 -1.55 7.34
CA CYS A 378 13.65 -2.59 8.33
C CYS A 378 15.05 -2.43 8.91
N ARG A 379 15.92 -1.63 8.27
CA ARG A 379 17.27 -1.39 8.74
C ARG A 379 17.46 -0.03 9.43
N ILE A 380 16.45 0.84 9.41
CA ILE A 380 16.45 2.07 10.20
C ILE A 380 16.11 1.72 11.64
N SER A 381 16.96 2.04 12.63
CA SER A 381 16.64 1.80 14.04
C SER A 381 15.32 2.48 14.46
N SER A 382 14.54 1.83 15.33
CA SER A 382 13.28 2.37 15.88
C SER A 382 13.45 3.73 16.57
N GLU A 383 14.64 4.02 17.11
CA GLU A 383 14.99 5.34 17.69
C GLU A 383 14.88 6.49 16.66
N HIS A 384 15.10 6.19 15.38
CA HIS A 384 15.08 7.20 14.31
C HIS A 384 13.70 7.31 13.64
N CYS A 385 12.89 6.26 13.74
CA CYS A 385 11.56 6.19 13.17
C CYS A 385 10.65 5.40 14.13
N PRO A 386 10.06 6.06 15.15
CA PRO A 386 9.21 5.38 16.13
C PRO A 386 8.00 4.69 15.49
N ASN A 387 7.45 5.29 14.43
CA ASN A 387 6.31 4.78 13.66
C ASN A 387 6.74 3.81 12.54
N ARG A 388 7.97 3.28 12.57
CA ARG A 388 8.50 2.38 11.53
C ARG A 388 7.66 1.13 11.32
N LEU A 389 7.33 0.41 12.39
CA LEU A 389 6.59 -0.85 12.31
C LEU A 389 5.17 -0.67 11.72
N PRO A 390 4.40 0.39 12.08
CA PRO A 390 3.15 0.72 11.38
C PRO A 390 3.35 0.88 9.88
N TYR A 391 4.31 1.71 9.44
CA TYR A 391 4.56 1.91 8.01
C TYR A 391 5.02 0.63 7.31
N LEU A 392 5.84 -0.18 7.97
CA LEU A 392 6.26 -1.48 7.43
C LEU A 392 5.06 -2.40 7.19
N THR A 393 4.13 -2.48 8.15
CA THR A 393 2.89 -3.25 8.00
C THR A 393 2.08 -2.74 6.80
N ASP A 394 1.92 -1.43 6.72
CA ASP A 394 1.10 -0.76 5.71
C ASP A 394 1.68 -0.87 4.29
N PHE A 395 3.00 -0.71 4.14
CA PHE A 395 3.70 -0.91 2.88
C PHE A 395 3.74 -2.39 2.45
N LEU A 396 3.97 -3.32 3.38
CA LEU A 396 3.92 -4.75 3.07
C LEU A 396 2.53 -5.13 2.57
N ARG A 397 1.49 -4.68 3.27
CA ARG A 397 0.10 -4.93 2.88
C ARG A 397 -0.23 -4.33 1.51
N SER A 398 0.22 -3.10 1.25
CA SER A 398 0.06 -2.46 -0.07
C SER A 398 0.79 -3.25 -1.17
N GLY A 399 2.00 -3.75 -0.90
CA GLY A 399 2.73 -4.64 -1.80
C GLY A 399 1.98 -5.92 -2.12
N ILE A 400 1.43 -6.57 -1.09
CA ILE A 400 0.62 -7.79 -1.21
C ILE A 400 -0.67 -7.55 -2.00
N HIS A 401 -1.40 -6.48 -1.68
CA HIS A 401 -2.63 -6.12 -2.40
C HIS A 401 -2.34 -5.84 -3.87
N SER A 402 -1.32 -5.02 -4.14
CA SER A 402 -0.88 -4.73 -5.50
C SER A 402 -0.47 -6.00 -6.26
N ALA A 403 0.12 -6.98 -5.59
CA ALA A 403 0.54 -8.23 -6.22
C ALA A 403 -0.60 -9.23 -6.41
N SER A 404 -1.74 -9.01 -5.76
CA SER A 404 -2.89 -9.90 -5.91
C SER A 404 -3.53 -9.75 -7.29
N SER A 405 -3.94 -10.88 -7.86
CA SER A 405 -4.62 -10.90 -9.16
C SER A 405 -6.07 -10.39 -9.12
N ASP A 406 -6.66 -10.32 -7.93
CA ASP A 406 -8.04 -9.90 -7.69
C ASP A 406 -8.06 -8.56 -6.92
N ILE A 407 -8.84 -7.60 -7.42
CA ILE A 407 -9.00 -6.25 -6.82
C ILE A 407 -9.90 -6.33 -5.58
N HIS A 408 -10.74 -7.36 -5.48
CA HIS A 408 -11.71 -7.57 -4.41
C HIS A 408 -11.35 -8.72 -3.47
N VAL A 409 -10.05 -9.02 -3.32
CA VAL A 409 -9.58 -10.11 -2.48
C VAL A 409 -10.23 -10.04 -1.10
N ALA A 410 -11.08 -11.02 -0.82
CA ALA A 410 -11.46 -11.32 0.54
C ALA A 410 -10.23 -11.89 1.26
N TYR A 411 -9.81 -11.24 2.35
CA TYR A 411 -8.83 -11.85 3.24
C TYR A 411 -9.43 -13.10 3.90
N PRO A 412 -8.62 -14.12 4.22
CA PRO A 412 -7.16 -14.20 4.14
C PRO A 412 -6.65 -14.59 2.74
N LEU A 413 -5.60 -13.92 2.27
CA LEU A 413 -4.94 -14.18 0.99
C LEU A 413 -3.93 -15.34 1.11
N GLN A 414 -3.92 -16.24 0.12
CA GLN A 414 -2.97 -17.33 -0.02
C GLN A 414 -1.84 -16.97 -0.99
N ALA A 415 -0.67 -17.60 -0.83
CA ALA A 415 0.49 -17.36 -1.69
C ALA A 415 0.24 -17.71 -3.17
N SER A 416 -0.71 -18.62 -3.43
CA SER A 416 -1.17 -19.03 -4.76
C SER A 416 -2.03 -17.97 -5.47
N GLN A 417 -2.65 -17.06 -4.72
CA GLN A 417 -3.52 -16.01 -5.25
C GLN A 417 -2.74 -14.75 -5.66
N LEU A 418 -1.48 -14.66 -5.23
CA LEU A 418 -0.53 -13.64 -5.65
C LEU A 418 -0.03 -13.93 -7.07
N SER A 419 0.22 -12.87 -7.84
CA SER A 419 0.72 -12.97 -9.20
C SER A 419 2.00 -13.81 -9.26
N ASN A 420 2.06 -14.75 -10.20
CA ASN A 420 3.26 -15.55 -10.46
C ASN A 420 4.47 -14.69 -10.87
N SER A 421 4.25 -13.46 -11.37
CA SER A 421 5.34 -12.51 -11.66
C SER A 421 5.90 -11.86 -10.39
N TRP A 422 5.20 -11.94 -9.26
CA TRP A 422 5.63 -11.41 -7.97
C TRP A 422 6.16 -12.54 -7.09
N ARG A 423 7.45 -12.85 -7.28
CA ARG A 423 8.19 -13.81 -6.45
C ARG A 423 9.36 -13.09 -5.79
N LEU A 424 9.48 -13.29 -4.48
CA LEU A 424 10.57 -12.72 -3.71
C LEU A 424 11.88 -13.48 -3.91
N SER A 425 13.00 -12.75 -3.80
CA SER A 425 14.33 -13.35 -3.86
C SER A 425 14.63 -14.08 -2.55
N GLY A 426 15.52 -15.08 -2.61
CA GLY A 426 16.09 -15.68 -1.39
C GLY A 426 16.84 -14.65 -0.52
N ASP A 427 17.31 -13.55 -1.12
CA ASP A 427 17.98 -12.46 -0.42
C ASP A 427 17.03 -11.64 0.48
N ASP A 428 15.72 -11.78 0.28
CA ASP A 428 14.71 -11.10 1.09
C ASP A 428 14.42 -11.81 2.43
N LEU A 429 14.72 -13.11 2.49
CA LEU A 429 14.42 -13.94 3.66
C LEU A 429 15.06 -13.43 4.97
N PRO A 430 16.35 -13.01 5.02
CA PRO A 430 16.97 -12.57 6.26
C PRO A 430 16.25 -11.37 6.90
N TRP A 431 15.93 -10.34 6.12
CA TRP A 431 15.31 -9.13 6.65
C TRP A 431 13.84 -9.36 7.04
N LEU A 432 13.11 -10.20 6.30
CA LEU A 432 11.75 -10.61 6.69
C LEU A 432 11.74 -11.37 8.02
N LEU A 433 12.72 -12.25 8.24
CA LEU A 433 12.86 -12.96 9.52
C LEU A 433 13.23 -12.02 10.67
N ASP A 434 14.07 -11.02 10.42
CA ASP A 434 14.41 -10.02 11.43
C ASP A 434 13.22 -9.12 11.74
N LEU A 435 12.42 -8.74 10.73
CA LEU A 435 11.17 -8.02 10.91
C LEU A 435 10.17 -8.80 11.77
N ILE A 436 9.96 -10.09 11.51
CA ILE A 436 9.05 -10.90 12.33
C ILE A 436 9.54 -10.99 13.77
N LYS A 437 10.86 -11.13 14.00
CA LYS A 437 11.39 -11.11 15.37
C LYS A 437 11.08 -9.79 16.07
N GLU A 438 11.22 -8.68 15.36
CA GLU A 438 10.93 -7.37 15.91
C GLU A 438 9.45 -7.22 16.27
N TYR A 439 8.54 -7.65 15.39
CA TYR A 439 7.11 -7.70 15.70
C TYR A 439 6.81 -8.58 16.92
N VAL A 440 7.42 -9.76 17.02
CA VAL A 440 7.25 -10.65 18.18
C VAL A 440 7.76 -9.99 19.46
N SER A 441 8.90 -9.29 19.41
CA SER A 441 9.41 -8.51 20.54
C SER A 441 8.43 -7.40 20.94
N ALA A 442 7.90 -6.66 19.96
CA ALA A 442 6.93 -5.59 20.19
C ALA A 442 5.60 -6.07 20.81
N ILE A 443 5.21 -7.33 20.61
CA ILE A 443 4.03 -7.91 21.30
C ILE A 443 4.26 -8.07 22.80
N HIS A 444 5.48 -8.38 23.21
CA HIS A 444 5.83 -8.61 24.61
C HIS A 444 6.08 -7.31 25.36
N ASP A 445 6.47 -6.25 24.66
CA ASP A 445 6.63 -4.92 25.20
C ASP A 445 5.26 -4.22 25.25
N THR A 446 4.50 -4.39 26.33
CA THR A 446 3.14 -3.79 26.48
C THR A 446 3.16 -2.35 27.04
N GLY A 447 4.17 -1.54 26.72
CA GLY A 447 4.27 -0.16 27.19
C GLY A 447 3.20 0.78 26.59
N GLU A 448 2.93 1.90 27.27
CA GLU A 448 2.15 3.00 26.68
C GLU A 448 2.86 3.52 25.42
N GLY A 449 2.18 3.48 24.28
CA GLY A 449 2.74 3.87 22.97
C GLY A 449 3.12 2.71 22.04
N CYS A 450 2.92 1.45 22.46
CA CYS A 450 3.16 0.31 21.59
C CYS A 450 2.09 0.14 20.51
N LEU A 451 2.44 -0.50 19.39
CA LEU A 451 1.48 -0.81 18.34
C LEU A 451 0.32 -1.63 18.90
N GLU A 452 -0.88 -1.36 18.39
CA GLU A 452 -2.02 -2.22 18.60
C GLU A 452 -1.67 -3.67 18.19
N PRO A 453 -1.94 -4.69 19.03
CA PRO A 453 -1.63 -6.08 18.73
C PRO A 453 -2.14 -6.53 17.36
N GLU A 454 -3.27 -5.99 16.93
CA GLU A 454 -3.88 -6.20 15.62
C GLU A 454 -2.97 -5.79 14.44
N LYS A 455 -2.31 -4.63 14.53
CA LYS A 455 -1.34 -4.19 13.52
C LYS A 455 -0.10 -5.07 13.53
N ILE A 456 0.30 -5.56 14.70
CA ILE A 456 1.45 -6.46 14.81
C ILE A 456 1.13 -7.82 14.19
N TRP A 457 0.00 -8.43 14.54
CA TRP A 457 -0.44 -9.70 13.95
C TRP A 457 -0.58 -9.60 12.43
N THR A 458 -1.11 -8.48 11.94
CA THR A 458 -1.12 -8.18 10.51
C THR A 458 0.29 -8.20 9.93
N GLY A 459 1.21 -7.41 10.48
CA GLY A 459 2.56 -7.28 9.95
C GLY A 459 3.29 -8.63 9.90
N ILE A 460 3.09 -9.47 10.92
CA ILE A 460 3.61 -10.84 10.94
C ILE A 460 2.95 -11.69 9.84
N ALA A 461 1.61 -11.65 9.72
CA ALA A 461 0.89 -12.41 8.71
C ALA A 461 1.36 -12.04 7.28
N ASP A 462 1.51 -10.75 7.02
CA ASP A 462 1.93 -10.21 5.72
C ASP A 462 3.40 -10.57 5.42
N ALA A 463 4.28 -10.54 6.42
CA ALA A 463 5.66 -11.01 6.29
C ALA A 463 5.74 -12.53 6.04
N LEU A 464 4.94 -13.35 6.71
CA LEU A 464 4.87 -14.80 6.49
C LEU A 464 4.33 -15.14 5.10
N LEU A 465 3.32 -14.40 4.62
CA LEU A 465 2.80 -14.54 3.28
C LEU A 465 3.87 -14.17 2.24
N CYS A 466 4.61 -13.09 2.46
CA CYS A 466 5.78 -12.73 1.64
C CYS A 466 6.80 -13.89 1.60
N ILE A 467 7.22 -14.40 2.76
CA ILE A 467 8.13 -15.55 2.84
C ILE A 467 7.60 -16.73 2.02
N SER A 468 6.30 -17.02 2.09
CA SER A 468 5.65 -18.11 1.33
C SER A 468 5.79 -17.97 -0.20
N THR A 469 6.10 -16.79 -0.73
CA THR A 469 6.36 -16.57 -2.17
C THR A 469 7.80 -16.81 -2.61
N ILE A 470 8.73 -17.05 -1.69
CA ILE A 470 10.15 -17.24 -2.01
C ILE A 470 10.37 -18.67 -2.53
N ASP A 471 10.52 -18.82 -3.85
CA ASP A 471 10.68 -20.13 -4.51
C ASP A 471 11.87 -20.95 -3.99
N ARG A 472 12.92 -20.27 -3.52
CA ARG A 472 14.19 -20.87 -3.09
C ARG A 472 14.37 -20.97 -1.58
N ILE A 473 13.32 -20.94 -0.76
CA ILE A 473 13.47 -21.28 0.68
C ILE A 473 14.17 -22.63 0.85
N ILE A 474 14.08 -23.50 -0.17
CA ILE A 474 14.23 -24.94 -0.03
C ILE A 474 15.40 -25.53 -0.84
N LEU A 475 15.90 -24.87 -1.88
CA LEU A 475 16.67 -25.55 -2.94
C LEU A 475 18.20 -25.53 -2.80
N LYS A 476 18.79 -25.05 -1.71
CA LYS A 476 20.24 -25.19 -1.49
C LYS A 476 20.51 -25.98 -0.21
N HIS A 477 20.78 -27.28 -0.36
CA HIS A 477 21.31 -28.13 0.70
C HIS A 477 22.46 -27.41 1.43
N GLY A 478 22.37 -27.31 2.76
CA GLY A 478 23.34 -26.61 3.61
C GLY A 478 22.94 -25.21 4.05
N TYR A 479 21.78 -24.68 3.66
CA TYR A 479 21.35 -23.35 4.08
C TYR A 479 20.87 -23.31 5.56
N PRO A 480 21.49 -22.49 6.44
CA PRO A 480 21.01 -22.19 7.80
C PRO A 480 19.57 -21.60 7.94
N PRO A 481 18.95 -20.97 6.92
CA PRO A 481 17.66 -20.28 7.13
C PRO A 481 16.45 -21.16 7.42
N LEU A 482 16.29 -22.40 6.94
CA LEU A 482 15.10 -23.18 7.26
C LEU A 482 14.96 -23.39 8.78
N GLY A 483 16.07 -23.71 9.45
CA GLY A 483 16.08 -23.79 10.92
C GLY A 483 15.78 -22.45 11.60
N LYS A 484 16.11 -21.31 10.98
CA LYS A 484 15.72 -19.97 11.47
C LYS A 484 14.22 -19.71 11.26
N VAL A 485 13.67 -20.07 10.09
CA VAL A 485 12.23 -19.98 9.78
C VAL A 485 11.44 -20.83 10.77
N ILE A 486 11.82 -22.09 10.99
CA ILE A 486 11.16 -22.99 11.95
C ILE A 486 11.20 -22.42 13.37
N ARG A 487 12.36 -21.94 13.84
CA ARG A 487 12.46 -21.31 15.17
C ARG A 487 11.63 -20.04 15.28
N MET A 488 11.54 -19.26 14.21
CA MET A 488 10.68 -18.08 14.15
C MET A 488 9.21 -18.50 14.22
N LEU A 489 8.78 -19.50 13.44
CA LEU A 489 7.41 -20.01 13.47
C LEU A 489 7.03 -20.48 14.88
N VAL A 490 7.92 -21.20 15.55
CA VAL A 490 7.74 -21.58 16.96
C VAL A 490 7.53 -20.36 17.87
N ARG A 491 8.21 -19.23 17.63
CA ARG A 491 8.00 -17.99 18.39
C ARG A 491 6.65 -17.35 18.05
N VAL A 492 6.26 -17.32 16.77
CA VAL A 492 4.94 -16.82 16.35
C VAL A 492 3.82 -17.64 16.98
N CYS A 493 3.96 -18.97 17.03
CA CYS A 493 3.01 -19.86 17.70
C CYS A 493 2.92 -19.65 19.23
N LYS A 494 3.85 -18.90 19.83
CA LYS A 494 3.80 -18.53 21.26
C LYS A 494 3.11 -17.20 21.53
N ILE A 495 2.70 -16.47 20.49
CA ILE A 495 1.93 -15.24 20.65
C ILE A 495 0.61 -15.60 21.33
N PRO A 496 0.28 -14.97 22.47
CA PRO A 496 -0.97 -15.23 23.16
C PRO A 496 -2.14 -14.89 22.24
N ALA A 497 -3.08 -15.81 22.14
CA ALA A 497 -4.23 -15.59 21.29
C ALA A 497 -5.15 -14.49 21.88
N PRO A 498 -5.83 -13.71 21.03
CA PRO A 498 -6.79 -12.71 21.48
C PRO A 498 -7.90 -13.34 22.30
N HIS A 499 -8.47 -12.58 23.24
CA HIS A 499 -9.66 -13.01 23.96
C HIS A 499 -10.78 -13.37 22.97
N PRO A 500 -11.51 -14.50 23.13
CA PRO A 500 -12.45 -15.01 22.12
C PRO A 500 -13.53 -14.01 21.68
N LYS A 501 -13.92 -13.09 22.57
CA LYS A 501 -14.89 -12.01 22.30
C LYS A 501 -14.42 -10.98 21.24
N VAL A 502 -13.12 -10.94 20.92
CA VAL A 502 -12.52 -9.98 19.98
C VAL A 502 -12.64 -10.46 18.52
N LEU A 503 -12.97 -11.72 18.27
CA LEU A 503 -13.10 -12.33 16.94
C LEU A 503 -14.39 -11.97 16.20
N SER A 504 -14.76 -10.69 16.17
CA SER A 504 -16.03 -10.21 15.57
C SER A 504 -15.91 -9.79 14.09
N SER A 505 -14.70 -9.69 13.54
CA SER A 505 -14.44 -9.21 12.17
C SER A 505 -13.84 -10.29 11.26
N PRO A 506 -14.28 -10.45 9.99
CA PRO A 506 -13.65 -11.36 9.01
C PRO A 506 -12.17 -11.09 8.80
N ASP A 507 -11.80 -9.81 8.91
CA ASP A 507 -10.44 -9.33 8.71
C ASP A 507 -9.63 -9.42 10.01
N HIS A 508 -10.12 -10.16 11.01
CA HIS A 508 -9.46 -10.28 12.30
C HIS A 508 -8.00 -10.72 12.08
N PRO A 509 -7.01 -9.89 12.45
CA PRO A 509 -5.61 -10.10 12.07
C PRO A 509 -5.04 -11.45 12.55
N PHE A 510 -5.56 -11.98 13.66
CA PHE A 510 -5.17 -13.29 14.15
C PHE A 510 -5.56 -14.45 13.21
N ILE A 511 -6.74 -14.44 12.58
CA ILE A 511 -7.13 -15.51 11.63
C ILE A 511 -6.24 -15.43 10.39
N ARG A 512 -5.93 -14.22 9.92
CA ARG A 512 -4.96 -14.00 8.83
C ARG A 512 -3.59 -14.55 9.19
N LEU A 513 -3.12 -14.30 10.42
CA LEU A 513 -1.87 -14.85 10.92
C LEU A 513 -1.88 -16.38 10.90
N GLN A 514 -2.99 -17.02 11.30
CA GLN A 514 -3.16 -18.48 11.23
C GLN A 514 -3.06 -18.99 9.81
N CYS A 515 -3.75 -18.36 8.87
CA CYS A 515 -3.73 -18.76 7.47
C CYS A 515 -2.33 -18.60 6.84
N ALA A 516 -1.68 -17.45 7.05
CA ALA A 516 -0.33 -17.21 6.55
C ALA A 516 0.68 -18.21 7.14
N THR A 517 0.54 -18.54 8.42
CA THR A 517 1.37 -19.55 9.10
C THR A 517 1.15 -20.95 8.52
N LEU A 518 -0.10 -21.39 8.39
CA LEU A 518 -0.46 -22.69 7.81
C LEU A 518 -0.02 -22.80 6.34
N SER A 519 -0.19 -21.74 5.55
CA SER A 519 0.26 -21.70 4.17
C SER A 519 1.77 -21.88 4.06
N LEU A 520 2.56 -21.19 4.91
CA LEU A 520 4.01 -21.39 4.95
C LEU A 520 4.38 -22.82 5.36
N ILE A 521 3.66 -23.40 6.34
CA ILE A 521 3.90 -24.78 6.79
C ILE A 521 3.59 -25.78 5.67
N SER A 522 2.45 -25.64 4.97
CA SER A 522 2.10 -26.50 3.83
C SER A 522 3.19 -26.44 2.77
N ILE A 523 3.68 -25.25 2.42
CA ILE A 523 4.80 -25.11 1.46
C ILE A 523 6.06 -25.82 1.95
N ILE A 524 6.39 -25.73 3.24
CA ILE A 524 7.53 -26.42 3.85
C ILE A 524 7.35 -27.95 3.81
N VAL A 525 6.13 -28.44 4.04
CA VAL A 525 5.82 -29.87 4.02
C VAL A 525 5.87 -30.42 2.59
N ASP A 526 5.25 -29.72 1.64
CA ASP A 526 5.09 -30.20 0.27
C ASP A 526 6.39 -30.14 -0.53
N ARG A 527 7.22 -29.11 -0.30
CA ARG A 527 8.37 -28.83 -1.19
C ARG A 527 9.71 -29.34 -0.66
N ILE A 528 9.82 -29.85 0.58
CA ILE A 528 11.11 -30.28 1.16
C ILE A 528 11.23 -31.82 1.20
N PRO A 529 11.74 -32.45 0.13
CA PRO A 529 12.07 -33.87 0.16
C PRO A 529 13.08 -34.16 1.27
N GLY A 530 12.82 -35.18 2.09
CA GLY A 530 13.73 -35.61 3.16
C GLY A 530 13.65 -34.78 4.45
N PHE A 531 12.64 -33.91 4.62
CA PHE A 531 12.33 -33.27 5.91
C PHE A 531 12.12 -34.29 7.06
N GLU A 532 11.92 -35.57 6.70
CA GLU A 532 11.77 -36.72 7.59
C GLU A 532 12.88 -36.95 8.61
N ALA A 533 14.13 -36.63 8.30
CA ALA A 533 15.27 -37.13 9.07
C ALA A 533 15.71 -36.27 10.28
N THR A 534 15.05 -35.16 10.61
CA THR A 534 15.57 -34.22 11.64
C THR A 534 14.72 -34.09 12.91
N SER A 535 15.36 -34.20 14.08
CA SER A 535 14.77 -34.03 15.42
C SER A 535 14.11 -32.67 15.69
N ARG A 536 14.42 -31.65 14.88
CA ARG A 536 13.77 -30.33 14.91
C ARG A 536 12.30 -30.36 14.46
N ARG A 537 11.87 -31.46 13.84
CA ARG A 537 10.52 -31.71 13.32
C ARG A 537 9.48 -31.85 14.43
N ILE A 538 9.77 -32.66 15.46
CA ILE A 538 8.85 -32.91 16.58
C ILE A 538 8.50 -31.60 17.29
N VAL A 539 9.50 -30.76 17.50
CA VAL A 539 9.33 -29.48 18.20
C VAL A 539 8.37 -28.57 17.44
N LEU A 540 8.52 -28.44 16.12
CA LEU A 540 7.63 -27.60 15.32
C LEU A 540 6.17 -28.08 15.40
N TRP A 541 5.94 -29.39 15.39
CA TRP A 541 4.61 -29.97 15.46
C TRP A 541 3.90 -29.72 16.79
N ASP A 542 4.59 -29.86 17.91
CA ASP A 542 4.01 -29.62 19.23
C ASP A 542 3.55 -28.15 19.38
N TYR A 543 4.28 -27.20 18.77
CA TYR A 543 3.92 -25.77 18.80
C TYR A 543 2.82 -25.41 17.81
N ILE A 544 2.88 -25.95 16.59
CA ILE A 544 1.83 -25.81 15.58
C ILE A 544 0.50 -26.28 16.16
N PHE A 545 0.50 -27.43 16.83
CA PHE A 545 -0.69 -28.01 17.42
C PHE A 545 -1.31 -27.12 18.52
N ASN A 546 -0.51 -26.71 19.52
CA ASN A 546 -1.01 -25.87 20.62
C ASN A 546 -1.61 -24.55 20.11
N TRP A 547 -1.06 -24.02 19.02
CA TRP A 547 -1.51 -22.76 18.45
C TRP A 547 -2.75 -22.91 17.55
N LEU A 548 -2.86 -24.02 16.81
CA LEU A 548 -4.02 -24.33 15.96
C LEU A 548 -5.23 -24.85 16.72
N SER A 549 -5.02 -25.33 17.94
CA SER A 549 -6.10 -25.65 18.89
C SER A 549 -6.89 -24.41 19.32
N TYR A 550 -6.40 -23.20 19.00
CA TYR A 550 -7.05 -21.93 19.25
C TYR A 550 -7.55 -21.29 17.93
N PRO A 551 -8.68 -20.57 17.89
CA PRO A 551 -9.88 -20.85 18.64
C PRO A 551 -10.50 -22.08 17.97
N THR A 552 -10.41 -23.24 18.61
CA THR A 552 -11.51 -24.19 18.46
C THR A 552 -12.69 -23.48 19.10
N ILE A 553 -13.36 -22.59 18.36
CA ILE A 553 -14.60 -21.96 18.78
C ILE A 553 -15.46 -23.14 19.17
N SER A 554 -15.62 -23.34 20.48
CA SER A 554 -16.47 -24.38 21.00
C SER A 554 -17.80 -24.24 20.26
N GLN A 555 -18.27 -25.33 19.67
CA GLN A 555 -19.50 -25.40 18.88
C GLN A 555 -20.71 -24.75 19.59
N ALA A 556 -20.61 -24.52 20.89
CA ALA A 556 -21.59 -23.86 21.74
C ALA A 556 -21.93 -22.40 21.36
N THR A 557 -21.13 -21.67 20.57
CA THR A 557 -21.48 -20.28 20.17
C THR A 557 -21.94 -20.18 18.72
N THR A 558 -23.08 -20.82 18.41
CA THR A 558 -23.82 -20.71 17.13
C THR A 558 -24.19 -19.26 16.72
N LYS A 559 -23.97 -18.27 17.59
CA LYS A 559 -24.24 -16.85 17.32
C LYS A 559 -23.08 -16.07 16.67
N ILE A 560 -21.85 -16.60 16.67
CA ILE A 560 -20.66 -15.84 16.21
C ILE A 560 -20.35 -16.08 14.72
N GLU A 561 -20.94 -17.10 14.09
CA GLU A 561 -20.86 -17.31 12.64
C GLU A 561 -21.76 -16.32 11.87
N THR A 562 -21.43 -15.03 11.95
CA THR A 562 -21.90 -14.09 10.96
C THR A 562 -21.48 -14.59 9.57
N ALA A 563 -22.32 -14.41 8.55
CA ALA A 563 -22.03 -14.85 7.17
C ALA A 563 -20.63 -14.40 6.68
N ILE A 564 -20.17 -13.30 7.27
CA ILE A 564 -18.92 -12.62 7.00
C ILE A 564 -17.68 -13.45 7.46
N MET A 565 -17.73 -14.14 8.61
CA MET A 565 -16.60 -14.93 9.15
C MET A 565 -16.40 -16.30 8.48
N LYS A 566 -17.40 -16.78 7.73
CA LYS A 566 -17.41 -18.15 7.22
C LYS A 566 -16.28 -18.43 6.24
N ASN A 567 -15.98 -17.50 5.33
CA ASN A 567 -14.95 -17.73 4.32
C ASN A 567 -13.53 -17.74 4.94
N PRO A 568 -13.11 -16.74 5.76
CA PRO A 568 -11.81 -16.78 6.43
C PRO A 568 -11.53 -18.03 7.24
N LEU A 569 -12.52 -18.48 8.03
CA LEU A 569 -12.39 -19.68 8.84
C LEU A 569 -12.32 -20.94 7.98
N PHE A 570 -13.09 -21.01 6.89
CA PHE A 570 -13.02 -22.13 5.96
C PHE A 570 -11.65 -22.23 5.29
N VAL A 571 -11.09 -21.11 4.82
CA VAL A 571 -9.74 -21.07 4.23
C VAL A 571 -8.68 -21.54 5.22
N ARG A 572 -8.76 -21.08 6.48
CA ARG A 572 -7.88 -21.56 7.56
C ARG A 572 -7.96 -23.08 7.72
N ASP A 573 -9.16 -23.61 7.80
CA ASP A 573 -9.40 -25.04 8.03
C ASP A 573 -8.98 -25.90 6.83
N MET A 574 -9.17 -25.38 5.62
CA MET A 574 -8.66 -25.99 4.39
C MET A 574 -7.12 -26.11 4.43
N LEU A 575 -6.42 -25.02 4.73
CA LEU A 575 -4.96 -25.02 4.84
C LEU A 575 -4.47 -25.95 5.97
N PHE A 576 -5.23 -26.07 7.05
CA PHE A 576 -4.95 -27.05 8.10
C PHE A 576 -5.01 -28.48 7.55
N MET A 577 -6.08 -28.81 6.83
CA MET A 577 -6.25 -30.13 6.22
C MET A 577 -5.14 -30.43 5.22
N ASP A 578 -4.71 -29.46 4.42
CA ASP A 578 -3.59 -29.61 3.49
C ASP A 578 -2.27 -29.91 4.21
N VAL A 579 -2.01 -29.25 5.33
CA VAL A 579 -0.85 -29.56 6.19
C VAL A 579 -0.93 -30.99 6.73
N VAL A 580 -2.09 -31.43 7.23
CA VAL A 580 -2.28 -32.81 7.71
C VAL A 580 -2.09 -33.81 6.58
N ALA A 581 -2.61 -33.51 5.38
CA ALA A 581 -2.46 -34.30 4.17
C ALA A 581 -0.98 -34.51 3.82
N GLY A 582 -0.23 -33.42 3.68
CA GLY A 582 1.18 -33.46 3.32
C GLY A 582 2.02 -34.17 4.38
N ILE A 583 1.68 -34.02 5.68
CA ILE A 583 2.36 -34.77 6.76
C ILE A 583 2.08 -36.27 6.64
N ALA A 584 0.84 -36.65 6.37
CA ALA A 584 0.45 -38.05 6.19
C ALA A 584 1.11 -38.66 4.94
N ASP A 585 1.16 -37.93 3.83
CA ASP A 585 1.86 -38.37 2.60
C ASP A 585 3.36 -38.58 2.85
N LEU A 586 3.99 -37.68 3.61
CA LEU A 586 5.41 -37.74 3.89
C LEU A 586 5.79 -38.85 4.88
N HIS A 587 4.88 -39.30 5.75
CA HIS A 587 5.18 -40.30 6.78
C HIS A 587 4.51 -41.66 6.57
N GLY A 588 3.55 -41.72 5.65
CA GLY A 588 2.67 -42.86 5.48
C GLY A 588 1.91 -43.23 6.76
N GLU A 589 1.59 -44.51 6.87
CA GLU A 589 0.75 -45.08 7.93
C GLU A 589 1.39 -44.95 9.32
N THR A 590 2.72 -44.99 9.43
CA THR A 590 3.43 -44.99 10.72
C THR A 590 3.11 -43.77 11.59
N TRP A 591 2.97 -42.59 10.97
CA TRP A 591 2.58 -41.38 11.69
C TRP A 591 1.09 -41.40 12.05
N LEU A 592 0.23 -41.85 11.12
CA LEU A 592 -1.22 -41.96 11.37
C LEU A 592 -1.55 -42.89 12.55
N HIS A 593 -0.72 -43.90 12.80
CA HIS A 593 -0.84 -44.79 13.97
C HIS A 593 -0.24 -44.23 15.26
N SER A 594 0.53 -43.15 15.21
CA SER A 594 1.18 -42.59 16.40
C SER A 594 0.18 -41.86 17.29
N THR A 595 0.37 -41.91 18.61
CA THR A 595 -0.44 -41.11 19.55
C THR A 595 -0.30 -39.60 19.32
N LYS A 596 0.77 -39.17 18.64
CA LYS A 596 1.02 -37.77 18.27
C LYS A 596 0.11 -37.28 17.15
N SER A 597 -0.33 -38.15 16.25
CA SER A 597 -1.27 -37.78 15.17
C SER A 597 -2.69 -37.61 15.69
N ASN A 598 -3.06 -38.25 16.82
CA ASN A 598 -4.40 -38.18 17.40
C ASN A 598 -4.92 -36.76 17.39
N VAL A 599 -4.15 -35.83 17.93
CA VAL A 599 -4.66 -34.48 18.12
C VAL A 599 -4.92 -33.74 16.81
N PHE A 600 -4.17 -34.04 15.74
CA PHE A 600 -4.46 -33.55 14.38
C PHE A 600 -5.72 -34.20 13.80
N LEU A 601 -5.92 -35.50 14.02
CA LEU A 601 -7.09 -36.23 13.54
C LEU A 601 -8.36 -35.80 14.28
N HIS A 602 -8.29 -35.57 15.59
CA HIS A 602 -9.37 -35.01 16.40
C HIS A 602 -9.78 -33.63 15.87
N GLN A 603 -8.81 -32.76 15.57
CA GLN A 603 -9.10 -31.44 15.01
C GLN A 603 -9.68 -31.53 13.59
N SER A 604 -9.16 -32.45 12.77
CA SER A 604 -9.68 -32.72 11.42
C SER A 604 -11.15 -33.15 11.49
N ALA A 605 -11.50 -34.07 12.38
CA ALA A 605 -12.89 -34.49 12.59
C ALA A 605 -13.80 -33.30 12.99
N LYS A 606 -13.34 -32.42 13.89
CA LYS A 606 -14.06 -31.20 14.29
C LYS A 606 -14.25 -30.21 13.14
N ILE A 607 -13.28 -30.11 12.23
CA ILE A 607 -13.36 -29.30 11.02
C ILE A 607 -14.44 -29.86 10.08
N PHE A 608 -14.44 -31.17 9.84
CA PHE A 608 -15.50 -31.83 9.07
C PHE A 608 -16.87 -31.59 9.71
N GLN A 609 -16.96 -31.78 11.01
CA GLN A 609 -18.20 -31.53 11.73
C GLN A 609 -18.65 -30.08 11.51
N ARG A 610 -17.79 -29.09 11.72
CA ARG A 610 -18.15 -27.67 11.53
C ARG A 610 -18.69 -27.35 10.14
N TRP A 611 -18.04 -27.83 9.08
CA TRP A 611 -18.34 -27.39 7.72
C TRP A 611 -19.32 -28.28 6.96
N MET A 612 -19.47 -29.52 7.41
CA MET A 612 -20.27 -30.53 6.74
C MET A 612 -21.46 -31.00 7.62
N ILE A 613 -21.45 -30.78 8.94
CA ILE A 613 -22.43 -31.39 9.87
C ILE A 613 -23.00 -30.39 10.91
N PRO A 614 -24.30 -30.10 10.91
CA PRO A 614 -25.28 -30.34 9.86
C PRO A 614 -25.44 -29.07 9.00
N LYS A 615 -25.72 -29.18 7.70
CA LYS A 615 -27.01 -28.68 7.14
C LYS A 615 -27.08 -28.52 5.62
N THR A 616 -28.27 -28.91 5.15
CA THR A 616 -29.00 -28.58 3.90
C THR A 616 -28.49 -29.16 2.58
N PRO A 617 -29.40 -29.52 1.66
CA PRO A 617 -29.13 -30.17 0.36
C PRO A 617 -28.47 -29.23 -0.67
N VAL A 618 -28.02 -28.04 -0.27
CA VAL A 618 -27.23 -27.15 -1.12
C VAL A 618 -25.82 -27.72 -1.21
N TYR A 619 -25.68 -28.66 -2.14
CA TYR A 619 -24.51 -29.41 -2.55
C TYR A 619 -23.15 -28.89 -2.00
N PRO A 620 -22.67 -29.41 -0.86
CA PRO A 620 -21.42 -28.96 -0.21
C PRO A 620 -20.14 -29.49 -0.88
N PHE A 621 -20.25 -30.11 -2.07
CA PHE A 621 -19.16 -30.84 -2.71
C PHE A 621 -17.88 -30.00 -2.88
N ASN A 622 -17.98 -28.72 -3.26
CA ASN A 622 -16.81 -27.86 -3.42
C ASN A 622 -16.05 -27.66 -2.09
N ARG A 623 -16.75 -27.60 -0.95
CA ARG A 623 -16.11 -27.51 0.36
C ARG A 623 -15.48 -28.83 0.76
N ALA A 624 -16.19 -29.91 0.50
CA ALA A 624 -15.75 -31.27 0.80
C ALA A 624 -14.44 -31.61 0.06
N GLN A 625 -14.36 -31.22 -1.21
CA GLN A 625 -13.15 -31.36 -2.02
C GLN A 625 -12.00 -30.50 -1.49
N GLY A 626 -12.28 -29.27 -1.04
CA GLY A 626 -11.27 -28.40 -0.43
C GLY A 626 -10.68 -28.98 0.87
N LEU A 627 -11.48 -29.63 1.71
CA LEU A 627 -11.02 -30.16 3.00
C LEU A 627 -10.21 -31.47 2.91
N SER A 628 -9.85 -31.95 1.71
CA SER A 628 -8.99 -33.14 1.52
C SER A 628 -9.43 -34.35 2.37
N ALA A 629 -10.72 -34.70 2.31
CA ALA A 629 -11.35 -35.70 3.18
C ALA A 629 -10.69 -37.08 3.16
N SER A 630 -10.05 -37.43 2.04
CA SER A 630 -9.28 -38.66 1.86
C SER A 630 -8.23 -38.90 2.96
N VAL A 631 -7.68 -37.84 3.54
CA VAL A 631 -6.62 -37.92 4.56
C VAL A 631 -7.09 -38.62 5.81
N LEU A 632 -8.34 -38.40 6.23
CA LEU A 632 -8.94 -39.08 7.37
C LEU A 632 -9.07 -40.58 7.13
N LEU A 633 -9.47 -40.96 5.91
CA LEU A 633 -9.67 -42.35 5.52
C LEU A 633 -8.36 -43.15 5.39
N ARG A 634 -7.20 -42.47 5.34
CA ARG A 634 -5.90 -43.16 5.40
C ARG A 634 -5.57 -43.66 6.81
N CYS A 635 -6.27 -43.19 7.84
CA CYS A 635 -6.05 -43.63 9.22
C CYS A 635 -7.00 -44.79 9.55
N PRO A 636 -6.51 -46.02 9.77
CA PRO A 636 -7.39 -47.15 10.04
C PRO A 636 -8.26 -47.00 11.29
N ARG A 637 -7.82 -46.18 12.25
CA ARG A 637 -8.54 -45.87 13.49
C ARG A 637 -9.76 -44.97 13.28
N VAL A 638 -9.84 -44.27 12.16
CA VAL A 638 -11.02 -43.49 11.77
C VAL A 638 -12.13 -44.40 11.21
N HIS A 639 -11.77 -45.55 10.65
CA HIS A 639 -12.74 -46.54 10.16
C HIS A 639 -13.44 -47.27 11.31
N TYR A 640 -12.71 -47.46 12.42
CA TYR A 640 -13.17 -48.19 13.59
C TYR A 640 -12.86 -47.41 14.88
N PRO A 641 -13.42 -46.21 15.05
CA PRO A 641 -13.07 -45.40 16.19
C PRO A 641 -13.66 -46.04 17.46
N THR A 642 -12.84 -46.13 18.50
CA THR A 642 -13.23 -46.65 19.80
C THR A 642 -13.32 -45.52 20.84
N SER A 643 -14.11 -45.72 21.88
CA SER A 643 -14.20 -44.75 22.99
C SER A 643 -12.88 -44.58 23.74
N GLU A 644 -12.04 -45.62 23.77
CA GLU A 644 -10.71 -45.58 24.39
C GLU A 644 -9.78 -44.61 23.63
N GLU A 645 -9.85 -44.61 22.30
CA GLU A 645 -8.98 -43.81 21.46
C GLU A 645 -9.45 -42.36 21.31
N TRP A 646 -10.76 -42.15 21.16
CA TRP A 646 -11.33 -40.86 20.76
C TRP A 646 -12.11 -40.15 21.88
N GLY A 647 -12.35 -40.82 23.01
CA GLY A 647 -13.00 -40.22 24.18
C GLY A 647 -14.31 -39.51 23.83
N THR A 648 -14.40 -38.22 24.16
CA THR A 648 -15.59 -37.39 23.90
C THR A 648 -15.80 -37.04 22.43
N ASP A 649 -14.78 -37.20 21.58
CA ASP A 649 -14.85 -36.87 20.16
C ASP A 649 -15.25 -38.08 19.30
N LEU A 650 -15.53 -39.26 19.88
CA LEU A 650 -15.90 -40.48 19.17
C LEU A 650 -17.02 -40.26 18.14
N SER A 651 -18.13 -39.65 18.58
CA SER A 651 -19.29 -39.31 17.74
C SER A 651 -18.89 -38.41 16.56
N CYS A 652 -18.09 -37.36 16.83
CA CYS A 652 -17.60 -36.43 15.82
C CYS A 652 -16.74 -37.13 14.76
N VAL A 653 -15.86 -38.05 15.19
CA VAL A 653 -14.97 -38.82 14.31
C VAL A 653 -15.78 -39.78 13.44
N HIS A 654 -16.75 -40.49 14.02
CA HIS A 654 -17.67 -41.35 13.27
C HIS A 654 -18.42 -40.58 12.18
N GLN A 655 -18.99 -39.42 12.53
CA GLN A 655 -19.70 -38.59 11.57
C GLN A 655 -18.77 -38.07 10.46
N ALA A 656 -17.56 -37.61 10.83
CA ALA A 656 -16.56 -37.14 9.87
C ALA A 656 -16.10 -38.26 8.91
N ALA A 657 -15.95 -39.50 9.40
CA ALA A 657 -15.61 -40.65 8.58
C ALA A 657 -16.67 -40.92 7.50
N ILE A 658 -17.95 -40.90 7.85
CA ILE A 658 -19.06 -41.07 6.90
C ILE A 658 -19.06 -39.98 5.83
N VAL A 659 -18.85 -38.72 6.23
CA VAL A 659 -18.74 -37.61 5.27
C VAL A 659 -17.54 -37.81 4.35
N ALA A 660 -16.40 -38.22 4.88
CA ALA A 660 -15.22 -38.48 4.05
C ALA A 660 -15.45 -39.61 3.04
N TYR A 661 -16.10 -40.70 3.45
CA TYR A 661 -16.52 -41.77 2.53
C TYR A 661 -17.50 -41.29 1.48
N TRP A 662 -18.45 -40.42 1.83
CA TRP A 662 -19.33 -39.79 0.86
C TRP A 662 -18.57 -38.95 -0.17
N VAL A 663 -17.51 -38.22 0.23
CA VAL A 663 -16.69 -37.45 -0.71
C VAL A 663 -15.99 -38.36 -1.73
N GLU A 664 -15.35 -39.43 -1.26
CA GLU A 664 -14.74 -40.44 -2.14
C GLU A 664 -15.78 -41.10 -3.05
N TRP A 665 -16.94 -41.43 -2.47
CA TRP A 665 -18.08 -42.00 -3.20
C TRP A 665 -18.52 -41.10 -4.35
N VAL A 666 -18.76 -39.81 -4.11
CA VAL A 666 -19.18 -38.86 -5.15
C VAL A 666 -18.08 -38.67 -6.21
N GLY A 667 -16.80 -38.75 -5.80
CA GLY A 667 -15.66 -38.75 -6.71
C GLY A 667 -15.66 -39.94 -7.67
N VAL A 668 -16.14 -41.10 -7.21
CA VAL A 668 -16.28 -42.33 -8.02
C VAL A 668 -17.63 -42.39 -8.75
N SER A 669 -18.69 -41.79 -8.20
CA SER A 669 -20.06 -41.92 -8.72
C SER A 669 -20.36 -41.07 -9.97
N ARG A 670 -19.47 -40.13 -10.32
CA ARG A 670 -19.72 -39.16 -11.41
C ARG A 670 -19.21 -39.67 -12.78
N PRO A 671 -19.82 -39.23 -13.90
CA PRO A 671 -19.54 -39.77 -15.25
C PRO A 671 -18.11 -39.61 -15.77
N TYR A 672 -17.22 -38.92 -15.05
CA TYR A 672 -15.80 -38.73 -15.38
C TYR A 672 -14.86 -39.30 -14.30
N ALA A 673 -15.36 -40.25 -13.50
CA ALA A 673 -14.75 -40.68 -12.25
C ALA A 673 -13.52 -41.61 -12.38
N ARG A 674 -12.77 -41.67 -11.27
CA ARG A 674 -11.67 -42.61 -11.00
C ARG A 674 -12.18 -44.06 -11.00
N ASP A 675 -11.24 -45.00 -11.15
CA ASP A 675 -11.50 -46.44 -11.04
C ASP A 675 -12.18 -46.78 -9.70
N PRO A 676 -13.34 -47.48 -9.67
CA PRO A 676 -13.99 -47.91 -8.42
C PRO A 676 -13.09 -48.77 -7.52
N GLY A 677 -11.98 -49.31 -8.04
CA GLY A 677 -10.96 -49.99 -7.23
C GLY A 677 -10.23 -49.08 -6.22
N THR A 678 -10.41 -47.76 -6.28
CA THR A 678 -9.79 -46.83 -5.31
C THR A 678 -10.56 -46.69 -3.99
N VAL A 679 -11.81 -47.18 -3.90
CA VAL A 679 -12.62 -47.10 -2.68
C VAL A 679 -12.44 -48.37 -1.87
N ASP A 680 -12.14 -48.23 -0.58
CA ASP A 680 -12.17 -49.35 0.37
C ASP A 680 -13.62 -49.64 0.79
N TRP A 681 -14.32 -50.37 -0.07
CA TRP A 681 -15.71 -50.79 0.10
C TRP A 681 -15.98 -51.46 1.44
N LEU A 682 -15.06 -52.32 1.87
CA LEU A 682 -15.22 -53.10 3.08
C LEU A 682 -15.10 -52.21 4.32
N ALA A 683 -14.12 -51.31 4.35
CA ALA A 683 -13.97 -50.35 5.45
C ALA A 683 -15.17 -49.38 5.50
N MET A 684 -15.67 -48.94 4.35
CA MET A 684 -16.87 -48.10 4.24
C MET A 684 -18.11 -48.78 4.84
N ILE A 685 -18.41 -50.01 4.40
CA ILE A 685 -19.55 -50.79 4.89
C ILE A 685 -19.49 -50.95 6.40
N ARG A 686 -18.33 -51.35 6.92
CA ARG A 686 -18.15 -51.55 8.36
C ARG A 686 -18.26 -50.25 9.15
N CYS A 687 -17.74 -49.15 8.61
CA CYS A 687 -17.88 -47.83 9.22
C CYS A 687 -19.36 -47.46 9.36
N ILE A 688 -20.16 -47.64 8.29
CA ILE A 688 -21.62 -47.43 8.30
C ILE A 688 -22.29 -48.31 9.34
N GLU A 689 -21.97 -49.61 9.39
CA GLU A 689 -22.56 -50.55 10.35
C GLU A 689 -22.25 -50.18 11.81
N SER A 690 -21.03 -49.70 12.08
CA SER A 690 -20.58 -49.30 13.42
C SER A 690 -21.17 -47.98 13.92
N LEU A 691 -21.73 -47.16 13.02
CA LEU A 691 -22.25 -45.83 13.34
C LEU A 691 -23.44 -45.93 14.32
N GLY A 692 -23.33 -45.29 15.48
CA GLY A 692 -24.42 -45.20 16.46
C GLY A 692 -25.65 -44.51 15.87
N VAL A 693 -26.85 -44.92 16.26
CA VAL A 693 -28.09 -44.42 15.62
C VAL A 693 -28.31 -42.92 15.82
N GLN A 694 -27.89 -42.36 16.97
CA GLN A 694 -27.94 -40.92 17.23
C GLN A 694 -27.01 -40.14 16.29
N ASP A 695 -25.79 -40.64 16.08
CA ASP A 695 -24.81 -40.02 15.17
C ASP A 695 -25.23 -40.13 13.71
N ALA A 696 -25.84 -41.26 13.36
CA ALA A 696 -26.38 -41.52 12.03
C ALA A 696 -27.50 -40.53 11.65
N GLY A 697 -28.23 -39.96 12.62
CA GLY A 697 -29.18 -38.89 12.39
C GLY A 697 -28.54 -37.63 11.80
N ALA A 698 -27.37 -37.23 12.31
CA ALA A 698 -26.67 -36.01 11.88
C ALA A 698 -26.08 -36.12 10.46
N VAL A 699 -25.81 -37.34 9.99
CA VAL A 699 -25.23 -37.62 8.66
C VAL A 699 -26.21 -38.34 7.71
N ARG A 700 -27.49 -38.39 8.06
CA ARG A 700 -28.53 -39.14 7.32
C ARG A 700 -28.57 -38.78 5.83
N TRP A 701 -28.50 -37.50 5.51
CA TRP A 701 -28.53 -37.02 4.12
C TRP A 701 -27.42 -37.65 3.27
N TYR A 702 -26.20 -37.75 3.81
CA TYR A 702 -25.08 -38.39 3.13
C TYR A 702 -25.33 -39.88 2.86
N LEU A 703 -25.91 -40.59 3.83
CA LEU A 703 -26.28 -42.00 3.68
C LEU A 703 -27.34 -42.20 2.59
N GLU A 704 -28.34 -41.33 2.55
CA GLU A 704 -29.42 -41.37 1.55
C GLU A 704 -28.91 -41.05 0.13
N ASP A 705 -27.99 -40.09 0.00
CA ASP A 705 -27.35 -39.73 -1.27
C ASP A 705 -26.52 -40.91 -1.82
N MET A 706 -25.67 -41.53 -0.98
CA MET A 706 -24.91 -42.74 -1.36
C MET A 706 -25.84 -43.89 -1.76
N LEU A 707 -26.97 -44.07 -1.07
CA LEU A 707 -27.94 -45.11 -1.41
C LEU A 707 -28.64 -44.84 -2.75
N GLY A 708 -28.94 -43.57 -3.04
CA GLY A 708 -29.51 -43.14 -4.33
C GLY A 708 -28.56 -43.43 -5.48
N ASP A 709 -27.30 -43.05 -5.32
CA ASP A 709 -26.25 -43.31 -6.30
C ASP A 709 -25.96 -44.81 -6.45
N ALA A 710 -25.89 -45.58 -5.35
CA ALA A 710 -25.57 -47.01 -5.40
C ALA A 710 -26.59 -47.81 -6.24
N LYS A 711 -27.87 -47.43 -6.20
CA LYS A 711 -28.91 -47.99 -7.08
C LYS A 711 -28.63 -47.71 -8.55
N THR A 712 -28.10 -46.54 -8.84
CA THR A 712 -27.72 -46.09 -10.19
C THR A 712 -26.33 -46.60 -10.59
N PHE A 713 -25.48 -47.03 -9.66
CA PHE A 713 -24.12 -47.47 -9.92
C PHE A 713 -24.00 -48.96 -10.23
N ALA A 714 -24.87 -49.79 -9.64
CA ALA A 714 -24.86 -51.24 -9.79
C ALA A 714 -24.95 -51.72 -11.25
N TRP A 715 -25.52 -50.94 -12.17
CA TRP A 715 -25.58 -51.31 -13.59
C TRP A 715 -24.31 -50.95 -14.38
N ARG A 716 -23.46 -50.05 -13.88
CA ARG A 716 -22.27 -49.54 -14.59
C ARG A 716 -21.02 -50.37 -14.35
N PHE A 717 -20.89 -50.99 -13.17
CA PHE A 717 -19.66 -51.66 -12.73
C PHE A 717 -19.94 -53.12 -12.35
N SER A 718 -19.94 -54.00 -13.35
CA SER A 718 -20.17 -55.44 -13.14
C SER A 718 -19.11 -56.11 -12.26
N ASN A 719 -17.93 -55.51 -12.13
CA ASN A 719 -16.82 -56.01 -11.32
C ASN A 719 -16.89 -55.60 -9.83
N ALA A 720 -17.82 -54.73 -9.44
CA ALA A 720 -18.02 -54.30 -8.05
C ALA A 720 -19.46 -54.57 -7.55
N GLN A 721 -20.17 -55.49 -8.21
CA GLN A 721 -21.61 -55.68 -8.01
C GLN A 721 -21.93 -56.24 -6.62
N ASP A 722 -21.09 -57.15 -6.11
CA ASP A 722 -21.27 -57.77 -4.79
C ASP A 722 -21.01 -56.75 -3.67
N GLU A 723 -19.96 -55.93 -3.81
CA GLU A 723 -19.63 -54.85 -2.88
C GLU A 723 -20.72 -53.76 -2.86
N LEU A 724 -21.23 -53.37 -4.03
CA LEU A 724 -22.32 -52.41 -4.16
C LEU A 724 -23.62 -52.92 -3.54
N LEU A 725 -23.91 -54.23 -3.67
CA LEU A 725 -25.07 -54.85 -3.03
C LEU A 725 -24.93 -54.83 -1.50
N ALA A 726 -23.77 -55.23 -0.98
CA ALA A 726 -23.47 -55.19 0.45
C ALA A 726 -23.55 -53.77 1.02
N LEU A 727 -23.03 -52.77 0.29
CA LEU A 727 -23.13 -51.36 0.65
C LEU A 727 -24.59 -50.89 0.69
N LYS A 728 -25.38 -51.23 -0.33
CA LYS A 728 -26.81 -50.89 -0.41
C LYS A 728 -27.57 -51.46 0.78
N GLU A 729 -27.31 -52.70 1.17
CA GLU A 729 -27.94 -53.34 2.32
C GLU A 729 -27.56 -52.66 3.64
N ALA A 730 -26.27 -52.37 3.84
CA ALA A 730 -25.78 -51.67 5.03
C ALA A 730 -26.39 -50.26 5.16
N LEU A 731 -26.41 -49.49 4.08
CA LEU A 731 -27.04 -48.17 4.01
C LEU A 731 -28.54 -48.24 4.33
N THR A 732 -29.26 -49.17 3.69
CA THR A 732 -30.71 -49.35 3.90
C THR A 732 -31.02 -49.67 5.36
N ARG A 733 -30.26 -50.59 5.97
CA ARG A 733 -30.43 -50.97 7.37
C ARG A 733 -30.20 -49.77 8.30
N LYS A 734 -29.10 -49.04 8.10
CA LYS A 734 -28.76 -47.88 8.94
C LYS A 734 -29.77 -46.74 8.82
N ILE A 735 -30.26 -46.44 7.61
CA ILE A 735 -31.29 -45.41 7.38
C ILE A 735 -32.62 -45.80 8.05
N MET A 736 -33.00 -47.08 8.03
CA MET A 736 -34.17 -47.57 8.75
C MET A 736 -34.01 -47.42 10.27
N ASP A 737 -32.83 -47.73 10.82
CA ASP A 737 -32.55 -47.58 12.25
C ASP A 737 -32.68 -46.10 12.68
N VAL A 738 -32.12 -45.16 11.92
CA VAL A 738 -32.28 -43.71 12.15
C VAL A 738 -33.75 -43.29 12.12
N SER A 739 -34.49 -43.78 11.13
CA SER A 739 -35.91 -43.43 10.94
C SER A 739 -36.82 -43.93 12.07
N ARG A 740 -36.43 -45.00 12.77
CA ARG A 740 -37.17 -45.52 13.94
C ARG A 740 -37.03 -44.64 15.17
N ILE A 741 -35.91 -43.93 15.32
CA ILE A 741 -35.62 -43.11 16.51
C ILE A 741 -36.11 -41.67 16.37
N ALA A 742 -36.13 -41.12 15.14
CA ALA A 742 -36.57 -39.74 14.87
C ALA A 742 -37.74 -39.66 13.84
N PRO A 743 -38.92 -40.25 14.12
CA PRO A 743 -40.03 -40.29 13.17
C PRO A 743 -40.71 -38.92 12.93
N ASN A 744 -40.65 -38.00 13.90
CA ASN A 744 -41.44 -36.76 13.88
C ASN A 744 -40.67 -35.50 13.42
N ASP A 745 -39.35 -35.43 13.58
CA ASP A 745 -38.56 -34.26 13.15
C ASP A 745 -38.46 -34.15 11.61
N VAL A 746 -38.61 -35.27 10.91
CA VAL A 746 -38.49 -35.37 9.45
C VAL A 746 -39.63 -34.67 8.72
N VAL A 747 -40.85 -34.73 9.26
CA VAL A 747 -42.05 -34.17 8.61
C VAL A 747 -42.05 -32.64 8.76
N ASP A 748 -41.63 -32.12 9.91
CA ASP A 748 -41.58 -30.68 10.17
C ASP A 748 -40.41 -29.99 9.47
N GLU A 749 -39.25 -30.65 9.33
CA GLU A 749 -38.08 -30.06 8.67
C GLU A 749 -38.19 -30.10 7.14
N LEU A 750 -38.74 -31.18 6.56
CA LEU A 750 -39.08 -31.21 5.12
C LEU A 750 -40.18 -30.21 4.77
N SER A 751 -41.21 -30.07 5.60
CA SER A 751 -42.30 -29.09 5.37
C SER A 751 -41.80 -27.63 5.42
N ARG A 752 -40.80 -27.32 6.25
CA ARG A 752 -40.14 -26.01 6.30
C ARG A 752 -39.17 -25.75 5.16
N MET A 753 -38.65 -26.79 4.51
CA MET A 753 -37.67 -26.66 3.41
C MET A 753 -38.34 -26.57 2.03
N THR A 754 -39.58 -27.01 1.90
CA THR A 754 -40.40 -26.85 0.68
C THR A 754 -41.22 -25.55 0.63
N GLN A 755 -41.26 -24.79 1.74
CA GLN A 755 -41.75 -23.40 1.80
C GLN A 755 -40.57 -22.43 1.65
#